data_AF-A0A939UGE1-F1
#
_entry.id   AF-A0A939UGE1-F1
#
_cell.length_a   1.000
_cell.length_b   1.000
_cell.length_c   1.000
_cell.angle_alpha   90.00
_cell.angle_beta   90.00
_cell.angle_gamma   90.00
#
_symmetry.space_group_name_H-M   'P 1'
#
loop_
_entity.id
_entity.type
_entity.pdbx_description
1 polymer ?
#
loop_
_entity_poly.entity_id
_entity_poly.type
_entity_poly.pdbx_seq_one_letter_code
_entity_poly.pdbx_strand_id
1 'polypeptide(L)'
;MDNVQVLAQQLGIAPEVAGLLVDRGIDTVESATAFLYPKLKDGVPASTILRLDEAIARIREAVEKEEVILIFGDYDCDGISATAALTLYLRSLGAIVHYFIPRRGDGYGLSERTVERVVETYYPDLMITVDCGITSHDEVELAQDLGVDVIVTDHHEPHEVIPECIVVDPKLGPDTRLKDLCGAGVVYKLVELMAGRDVAKQYLDIVALATVADVVPLIGENRIIVVEGLKLLNRRSRKGLAALIRSCDIDKVTSSDIGFRLAPRINALGRVHDDTDVVELLTTDDDFVVRELVERLGSANTIRQTMTKKMIEQAYAKLADYDLVHRPCIVLWDEEWDTGLLGLVASKLADEFNRPAVILADAGEHYKGSARAGSDVNIFEALTAVQPYMIEFGGHKAAAGMSVNKQTVGKFADELCKYIAEHYAHETFVPRVHYDIDTPLARLDKDFFAQLKLLEPYGEANPVPRIKVSTHGLKLTTFGTDHVKARLSNDVEVVAFGSPYLVEAQSMGVPYELGCEAQDRVFNNREYVQLMAKTAVVPGAETVRDSAPAFGNYLKTVLYQPQEVGIRRSTLEKEIADLEVDSGVLFVAYGKEGADRLFAALDRAGKRHLLSNITVGRTPANPLNGLVLSPTSAEGWQYRSGIVFLDAPLSTGYLAWVGSHAPNPELVILPSYAYATQIASLHLDQGSIERTRVAMWALSTLKLNGLDELCQRLTREGVSTAD
;
A
#
# COMPACT_ATOMS: atom_id res chain seq x y z
N MET A 1 -27.81 12.02 -25.12
CA MET A 1 -27.84 10.96 -24.11
C MET A 1 -26.56 11.10 -23.32
N ASP A 2 -26.62 10.85 -22.02
CA ASP A 2 -25.43 10.77 -21.17
C ASP A 2 -24.47 9.71 -21.73
N ASN A 3 -23.17 9.98 -21.80
CA ASN A 3 -22.16 9.05 -22.34
C ASN A 3 -22.24 7.69 -21.61
N VAL A 4 -22.52 7.71 -20.30
CA VAL A 4 -22.74 6.50 -19.49
C VAL A 4 -23.88 5.65 -20.05
N GLN A 5 -25.02 6.27 -20.40
CA GLN A 5 -26.17 5.56 -20.95
C GLN A 5 -25.88 4.98 -22.34
N VAL A 6 -25.16 5.73 -23.18
CA VAL A 6 -24.76 5.27 -24.52
C VAL A 6 -23.86 4.04 -24.41
N LEU A 7 -22.82 4.10 -23.58
CA LEU A 7 -21.89 3.00 -23.37
C LEU A 7 -22.60 1.76 -22.78
N ALA A 8 -23.38 1.95 -21.71
CA ALA A 8 -24.12 0.86 -21.08
C ALA A 8 -25.04 0.14 -22.08
N GLN A 9 -25.77 0.89 -22.90
CA GLN A 9 -26.70 0.32 -23.88
C GLN A 9 -25.99 -0.35 -25.06
N GLN A 10 -24.97 0.28 -25.65
CA GLN A 10 -24.32 -0.26 -26.85
C GLN A 10 -23.36 -1.41 -26.56
N LEU A 11 -22.71 -1.41 -25.39
CA LEU A 11 -21.77 -2.45 -25.00
C LEU A 11 -22.41 -3.55 -24.14
N GLY A 12 -23.66 -3.36 -23.69
CA GLY A 12 -24.37 -4.32 -22.85
C GLY A 12 -23.73 -4.48 -21.47
N ILE A 13 -23.22 -3.38 -20.91
CA ILE A 13 -22.55 -3.34 -19.60
C ILE A 13 -23.38 -2.56 -18.57
N ALA A 14 -23.14 -2.81 -17.29
CA ALA A 14 -23.81 -2.17 -16.18
C ALA A 14 -23.52 -0.66 -16.19
N PRO A 15 -24.50 0.19 -15.85
CA PRO A 15 -24.31 1.64 -15.78
C PRO A 15 -23.13 2.05 -14.89
N GLU A 16 -22.90 1.32 -13.80
CA GLU A 16 -21.77 1.54 -12.89
C GLU A 16 -20.43 1.25 -13.59
N VAL A 17 -20.32 0.19 -14.40
CA VAL A 17 -19.10 -0.11 -15.18
C VAL A 17 -18.89 0.93 -16.28
N ALA A 18 -19.96 1.37 -16.94
CA ALA A 18 -19.89 2.47 -17.91
C ALA A 18 -19.46 3.78 -17.25
N GLY A 19 -19.95 4.08 -16.04
CA GLY A 19 -19.54 5.23 -15.24
C GLY A 19 -18.03 5.21 -14.96
N LEU A 20 -17.50 4.06 -14.49
CA LEU A 20 -16.07 3.90 -14.27
C LEU A 20 -15.23 4.15 -15.53
N LEU A 21 -15.70 3.73 -16.70
CA LEU A 21 -15.00 3.99 -17.96
C LEU A 21 -14.97 5.49 -18.27
N VAL A 22 -16.10 6.17 -18.14
CA VAL A 22 -16.19 7.63 -18.35
C VAL A 22 -15.30 8.39 -17.37
N ASP A 23 -15.31 8.03 -16.09
CA ASP A 23 -14.49 8.65 -15.04
C ASP A 23 -12.98 8.47 -15.30
N ARG A 24 -12.61 7.42 -16.05
CA ARG A 24 -11.23 7.13 -16.48
C ARG A 24 -10.90 7.76 -17.84
N GLY A 25 -11.76 8.62 -18.38
CA GLY A 25 -11.57 9.28 -19.68
C GLY A 25 -11.83 8.37 -20.89
N ILE A 26 -12.51 7.24 -20.69
CA ILE A 26 -12.88 6.28 -21.73
C ILE A 26 -14.37 6.45 -22.03
N ASP A 27 -14.71 7.49 -22.80
CA ASP A 27 -16.07 8.00 -22.95
C ASP A 27 -16.71 7.75 -24.33
N THR A 28 -16.01 7.04 -25.23
CA THR A 28 -16.51 6.64 -26.55
C THR A 28 -16.70 5.13 -26.65
N VAL A 29 -17.60 4.68 -27.51
CA VAL A 29 -17.86 3.24 -27.71
C VAL A 29 -16.61 2.55 -28.25
N GLU A 30 -15.86 3.23 -29.12
CA GLU A 30 -14.62 2.76 -29.70
C GLU A 30 -13.53 2.59 -28.64
N SER A 31 -13.27 3.62 -27.83
CA SER A 31 -12.26 3.56 -26.78
C SER A 31 -12.62 2.55 -25.68
N ALA A 32 -13.90 2.49 -25.28
CA ALA A 32 -14.40 1.50 -24.34
C ALA A 32 -14.30 0.07 -24.87
N THR A 33 -14.61 -0.15 -26.15
CA THR A 33 -14.46 -1.47 -26.78
C THR A 33 -12.99 -1.90 -26.81
N ALA A 34 -12.09 -1.01 -27.21
CA ALA A 34 -10.65 -1.29 -27.26
C ALA A 34 -10.09 -1.59 -25.86
N PHE A 35 -10.59 -0.89 -24.83
CA PHE A 35 -10.18 -1.12 -23.44
C PHE A 35 -10.73 -2.43 -22.87
N LEU A 36 -12.02 -2.73 -23.04
CA LEU A 36 -12.63 -3.94 -22.49
C LEU A 36 -12.21 -5.21 -23.23
N TYR A 37 -11.90 -5.09 -24.53
CA TYR A 37 -11.58 -6.23 -25.40
C TYR A 37 -10.30 -6.00 -26.20
N PRO A 38 -9.14 -5.80 -25.53
CA PRO A 38 -7.89 -5.49 -26.21
C PRO A 38 -7.44 -6.70 -27.04
N LYS A 39 -6.90 -6.42 -28.24
CA LYS A 39 -6.37 -7.43 -29.15
C LYS A 39 -4.97 -7.05 -29.57
N LEU A 40 -4.10 -8.04 -29.66
CA LEU A 40 -2.70 -7.85 -30.07
C LEU A 40 -2.53 -7.11 -31.41
N LYS A 41 -3.46 -7.33 -32.36
CA LYS A 41 -3.42 -6.68 -33.67
C LYS A 41 -3.68 -5.17 -33.64
N ASP A 42 -4.31 -4.67 -32.57
CA ASP A 42 -4.71 -3.28 -32.40
C ASP A 42 -3.57 -2.44 -31.78
N GLY A 43 -2.42 -3.07 -31.46
CA GLY A 43 -1.25 -2.40 -30.90
C GLY A 43 -0.61 -1.39 -31.84
N VAL A 44 0.01 -0.37 -31.24
CA VAL A 44 0.68 0.73 -31.93
C VAL A 44 1.91 0.21 -32.68
N PRO A 45 2.12 0.57 -33.95
CA PRO A 45 3.29 0.10 -34.70
C PRO A 45 4.62 0.53 -34.07
N ALA A 46 5.56 -0.40 -33.88
CA ALA A 46 6.89 -0.11 -33.35
C ALA A 46 7.67 0.97 -34.13
N SER A 47 7.40 1.14 -35.44
CA SER A 47 8.03 2.15 -36.29
C SER A 47 7.74 3.60 -35.87
N THR A 48 6.88 3.83 -34.88
CA THR A 48 6.65 5.16 -34.31
C THR A 48 7.69 5.55 -33.26
N ILE A 49 8.49 4.61 -32.77
CA ILE A 49 9.59 4.89 -31.82
C ILE A 49 10.77 5.47 -32.60
N LEU A 50 11.20 6.66 -32.18
CA LEU A 50 12.30 7.39 -32.82
C LEU A 50 13.59 6.55 -32.80
N ARG A 51 14.30 6.51 -33.94
CA ARG A 51 15.59 5.82 -34.15
C ARG A 51 15.60 4.30 -33.90
N LEU A 52 14.45 3.68 -33.70
CA LEU A 52 14.36 2.22 -33.55
C LEU A 52 14.87 1.49 -34.81
N ASP A 53 14.61 2.03 -36.00
CA ASP A 53 15.13 1.49 -37.27
C ASP A 53 16.67 1.53 -37.35
N GLU A 54 17.30 2.59 -36.82
CA GLU A 54 18.78 2.73 -36.76
C GLU A 54 19.39 1.68 -35.82
N ALA A 55 18.81 1.51 -34.63
CA ALA A 55 19.24 0.48 -33.67
C ALA A 55 19.15 -0.92 -34.29
N ILE A 56 18.04 -1.21 -34.98
CA ILE A 56 17.83 -2.50 -35.65
C ILE A 56 18.87 -2.73 -36.74
N ALA A 57 19.20 -1.72 -37.54
CA ALA A 57 20.21 -1.83 -38.58
C ALA A 57 21.59 -2.19 -37.98
N ARG A 58 21.99 -1.50 -36.90
CA ARG A 58 23.26 -1.77 -36.20
C ARG A 58 23.29 -3.15 -35.54
N ILE A 59 22.19 -3.59 -34.94
CA ILE A 59 22.06 -4.93 -34.35
C ILE A 59 22.18 -6.00 -35.42
N ARG A 60 21.50 -5.84 -36.57
CA ARG A 60 21.60 -6.79 -37.68
C ARG A 60 23.03 -6.90 -38.21
N GLU A 61 23.73 -5.76 -38.33
CA GLU A 61 25.14 -5.74 -38.71
C GLU A 61 26.02 -6.52 -37.72
N ALA A 62 25.80 -6.36 -36.40
CA ALA A 62 26.52 -7.13 -35.40
C ALA A 62 26.29 -8.64 -35.56
N VAL A 63 25.04 -9.05 -35.76
CA VAL A 63 24.68 -10.45 -35.97
C VAL A 63 25.34 -11.00 -37.25
N GLU A 64 25.30 -10.26 -38.35
CA GLU A 64 25.89 -10.66 -39.64
C GLU A 64 27.41 -10.78 -39.60
N LYS A 65 28.08 -9.93 -38.81
CA LYS A 65 29.53 -9.92 -38.64
C LYS A 65 30.03 -10.82 -37.51
N GLU A 66 29.15 -11.52 -36.81
CA GLU A 66 29.48 -12.32 -35.62
C GLU A 66 30.18 -11.49 -34.53
N GLU A 67 29.82 -10.22 -34.40
CA GLU A 67 30.30 -9.31 -33.37
C GLU A 67 29.81 -9.76 -31.97
N VAL A 68 30.61 -9.49 -30.95
CA VAL A 68 30.26 -9.76 -29.56
C VAL A 68 29.31 -8.67 -29.07
N ILE A 69 28.07 -9.07 -28.77
CA ILE A 69 27.03 -8.18 -28.24
C ILE A 69 26.96 -8.34 -26.72
N LEU A 70 27.07 -7.23 -25.98
CA LEU A 70 26.81 -7.16 -24.55
C LEU A 70 25.49 -6.44 -24.29
N ILE A 71 24.58 -7.08 -23.57
CA ILE A 71 23.37 -6.42 -23.05
C ILE A 71 23.64 -5.93 -21.63
N PHE A 72 23.54 -4.62 -21.41
CA PHE A 72 23.68 -4.02 -20.08
C PHE A 72 22.29 -3.70 -19.53
N GLY A 73 21.82 -4.42 -18.51
CA GLY A 73 20.49 -4.22 -17.93
C GLY A 73 20.51 -3.54 -16.57
N ASP A 74 19.35 -3.24 -16.01
CA ASP A 74 19.20 -2.85 -14.60
C ASP A 74 18.90 -4.05 -13.68
N TYR A 75 19.09 -3.86 -12.36
CA TYR A 75 19.01 -4.91 -11.34
C TYR A 75 17.58 -5.23 -10.87
N ASP A 76 16.58 -4.46 -11.29
CA ASP A 76 15.20 -4.72 -10.94
C ASP A 76 14.49 -5.65 -11.94
N CYS A 77 13.21 -5.91 -11.68
CA CYS A 77 12.44 -6.87 -12.45
C CYS A 77 12.24 -6.45 -13.91
N ASP A 78 12.25 -5.15 -14.24
CA ASP A 78 12.15 -4.69 -15.61
C ASP A 78 13.48 -4.89 -16.34
N GLY A 79 14.59 -4.37 -15.81
CA GLY A 79 15.92 -4.55 -16.37
C GLY A 79 16.32 -6.03 -16.57
N ILE A 80 16.03 -6.88 -15.58
CA ILE A 80 16.25 -8.34 -15.68
C ILE A 80 15.39 -8.95 -16.80
N SER A 81 14.14 -8.52 -16.92
CA SER A 81 13.19 -9.02 -17.92
C SER A 81 13.55 -8.55 -19.33
N ALA A 82 13.91 -7.28 -19.50
CA ALA A 82 14.36 -6.69 -20.75
C ALA A 82 15.63 -7.41 -21.24
N THR A 83 16.59 -7.62 -20.34
CA THR A 83 17.82 -8.37 -20.60
C THR A 83 17.51 -9.80 -21.05
N ALA A 84 16.64 -10.51 -20.33
CA ALA A 84 16.25 -11.88 -20.67
C ALA A 84 15.57 -11.97 -22.04
N ALA A 85 14.61 -11.08 -22.33
CA ALA A 85 13.88 -11.06 -23.59
C ALA A 85 14.81 -10.82 -24.79
N LEU A 86 15.68 -9.80 -24.70
CA LEU A 86 16.61 -9.48 -25.78
C LEU A 86 17.67 -10.57 -25.96
N THR A 87 18.19 -11.11 -24.85
CA THR A 87 19.16 -12.22 -24.87
C THR A 87 18.59 -13.45 -25.59
N LEU A 88 17.36 -13.87 -25.23
CA LEU A 88 16.70 -15.01 -25.87
C LEU A 88 16.48 -14.78 -27.36
N TYR A 89 16.05 -13.58 -27.74
CA TYR A 89 15.81 -13.25 -29.14
C TYR A 89 17.11 -13.25 -29.96
N LEU A 90 18.14 -12.53 -29.53
CA LEU A 90 19.40 -12.45 -30.26
C LEU A 90 20.12 -13.81 -30.35
N ARG A 91 20.10 -14.62 -29.26
CA ARG A 91 20.62 -15.99 -29.31
C ARG A 91 19.85 -16.88 -30.29
N SER A 92 18.54 -16.66 -30.46
CA SER A 92 17.74 -17.39 -31.47
C SER A 92 18.14 -17.07 -32.91
N LEU A 93 18.80 -15.92 -33.14
CA LEU A 93 19.39 -15.55 -34.43
C LEU A 93 20.82 -16.09 -34.62
N GLY A 94 21.39 -16.73 -33.60
CA GLY A 94 22.77 -17.22 -33.61
C GLY A 94 23.83 -16.21 -33.18
N ALA A 95 23.42 -15.06 -32.61
CA ALA A 95 24.35 -14.02 -32.17
C ALA A 95 25.17 -14.44 -30.94
N ILE A 96 26.39 -13.89 -30.80
CA ILE A 96 27.25 -14.05 -29.63
C ILE A 96 26.86 -13.02 -28.59
N VAL A 97 26.10 -13.44 -27.57
CA VAL A 97 25.47 -12.53 -26.60
C VAL A 97 25.92 -12.81 -25.16
N HIS A 98 26.54 -11.81 -24.56
CA HIS A 98 26.75 -11.68 -23.12
C HIS A 98 25.75 -10.69 -22.54
N TYR A 99 25.57 -10.72 -21.22
CA TYR A 99 24.85 -9.67 -20.51
C TYR A 99 25.53 -9.35 -19.18
N PHE A 100 25.22 -8.17 -18.67
CA PHE A 100 25.69 -7.69 -17.39
C PHE A 100 24.56 -6.97 -16.65
N ILE A 101 24.39 -7.31 -15.37
CA ILE A 101 23.44 -6.66 -14.46
C ILE A 101 24.26 -6.02 -13.32
N PRO A 102 24.17 -4.69 -13.11
CA PRO A 102 24.91 -4.01 -12.05
C PRO A 102 24.38 -4.41 -10.67
N ARG A 103 25.19 -4.16 -9.64
CA ARG A 103 24.75 -4.30 -8.25
C ARG A 103 24.20 -2.98 -7.75
N ARG A 104 23.29 -3.01 -6.79
CA ARG A 104 22.75 -1.78 -6.18
C ARG A 104 23.83 -0.90 -5.52
N GLY A 105 24.94 -1.51 -5.07
CA GLY A 105 26.10 -0.80 -4.54
C GLY A 105 27.02 -0.19 -5.61
N ASP A 106 26.87 -0.56 -6.89
CA ASP A 106 27.62 0.00 -8.01
C ASP A 106 27.02 1.32 -8.54
N GLY A 107 25.85 1.74 -8.02
CA GLY A 107 25.06 2.86 -8.52
C GLY A 107 23.79 2.40 -9.24
N TYR A 108 23.01 3.35 -9.76
CA TYR A 108 21.90 3.08 -10.68
C TYR A 108 22.37 3.35 -12.11
N GLY A 109 22.09 2.44 -13.04
CA GLY A 109 22.53 2.54 -14.44
C GLY A 109 24.03 2.30 -14.64
N LEU A 110 24.59 2.94 -15.66
CA LEU A 110 26.02 2.84 -15.97
C LEU A 110 26.82 3.69 -14.97
N SER A 111 27.96 3.17 -14.57
CA SER A 111 29.04 3.92 -13.90
C SER A 111 30.37 3.64 -14.58
N GLU A 112 31.31 4.59 -14.52
CA GLU A 112 32.68 4.45 -15.03
C GLU A 112 33.27 3.06 -14.68
N ARG A 113 33.20 2.68 -13.40
CA ARG A 113 33.66 1.39 -12.90
C ARG A 113 32.97 0.20 -13.56
N THR A 114 31.66 0.25 -13.78
CA THR A 114 30.93 -0.85 -14.41
C THR A 114 31.26 -0.95 -15.89
N VAL A 115 31.41 0.19 -16.60
CA VAL A 115 31.79 0.25 -18.01
C VAL A 115 33.18 -0.36 -18.20
N GLU A 116 34.19 0.11 -17.46
CA GLU A 116 35.54 -0.45 -17.52
C GLU A 116 35.52 -1.97 -17.28
N ARG A 117 34.82 -2.40 -16.23
CA ARG A 117 34.71 -3.83 -15.88
C ARG A 117 34.11 -4.65 -17.01
N VAL A 118 33.03 -4.21 -17.66
CA VAL A 118 32.40 -5.00 -18.73
C VAL A 118 33.24 -5.02 -20.00
N VAL A 119 33.89 -3.91 -20.34
CA VAL A 119 34.80 -3.84 -21.49
C VAL A 119 35.99 -4.77 -21.29
N GLU A 120 36.62 -4.74 -20.12
CA GLU A 120 37.75 -5.61 -19.78
C GLU A 120 37.39 -7.11 -19.69
N THR A 121 36.15 -7.42 -19.29
CA THR A 121 35.72 -8.80 -19.07
C THR A 121 35.23 -9.45 -20.36
N TYR A 122 34.43 -8.74 -21.15
CA TYR A 122 33.70 -9.31 -22.29
C TYR A 122 34.23 -8.89 -23.64
N TYR A 123 35.05 -7.83 -23.73
CA TYR A 123 35.55 -7.26 -24.98
C TYR A 123 34.44 -7.10 -26.05
N PRO A 124 33.32 -6.41 -25.73
CA PRO A 124 32.20 -6.31 -26.65
C PRO A 124 32.51 -5.38 -27.82
N ASP A 125 32.02 -5.70 -29.01
CA ASP A 125 32.02 -4.80 -30.17
C ASP A 125 30.80 -3.85 -30.11
N LEU A 126 29.68 -4.35 -29.58
CA LEU A 126 28.42 -3.62 -29.42
C LEU A 126 27.88 -3.80 -28.00
N MET A 127 27.62 -2.70 -27.30
CA MET A 127 26.89 -2.67 -26.05
C MET A 127 25.47 -2.13 -26.28
N ILE A 128 24.47 -2.85 -25.79
CA ILE A 128 23.06 -2.44 -25.85
C ILE A 128 22.56 -2.29 -24.41
N THR A 129 22.26 -1.08 -23.98
CA THR A 129 21.63 -0.88 -22.68
C THR A 129 20.14 -1.17 -22.77
N VAL A 130 19.58 -1.78 -21.73
CA VAL A 130 18.15 -2.00 -21.58
C VAL A 130 17.72 -1.49 -20.22
N ASP A 131 16.65 -0.69 -20.18
CA ASP A 131 16.08 -0.15 -18.94
C ASP A 131 17.01 0.80 -18.16
N CYS A 132 18.04 1.32 -18.84
CA CYS A 132 18.96 2.31 -18.28
C CYS A 132 19.75 3.00 -19.40
N GLY A 133 20.45 4.08 -19.05
CA GLY A 133 21.44 4.73 -19.89
C GLY A 133 21.03 6.07 -20.48
N ILE A 134 19.74 6.46 -20.46
CA ILE A 134 19.29 7.74 -21.05
C ILE A 134 19.93 8.97 -20.38
N THR A 135 20.35 8.82 -19.12
CA THR A 135 21.01 9.87 -18.34
C THR A 135 22.54 9.69 -18.23
N SER A 136 23.09 8.62 -18.81
CA SER A 136 24.50 8.21 -18.65
C SER A 136 25.38 8.73 -19.78
N HIS A 137 25.38 10.05 -20.00
CA HIS A 137 26.13 10.69 -21.10
C HIS A 137 27.63 10.34 -21.03
N ASP A 138 28.26 10.62 -19.88
CA ASP A 138 29.71 10.49 -19.71
C ASP A 138 30.15 9.02 -19.74
N GLU A 139 29.34 8.10 -19.20
CA GLU A 139 29.64 6.67 -19.23
C GLU A 139 29.50 6.06 -20.62
N VAL A 140 28.57 6.56 -21.45
CA VAL A 140 28.45 6.14 -22.84
C VAL A 140 29.63 6.65 -23.67
N GLU A 141 30.03 7.92 -23.46
CA GLU A 141 31.23 8.49 -24.10
C GLU A 141 32.48 7.66 -23.75
N LEU A 142 32.64 7.29 -22.47
CA LEU A 142 33.72 6.41 -22.02
C LEU A 142 33.72 5.06 -22.75
N ALA A 143 32.57 4.41 -22.90
CA ALA A 143 32.48 3.14 -23.61
C ALA A 143 32.87 3.26 -25.08
N GLN A 144 32.47 4.36 -25.74
CA GLN A 144 32.85 4.66 -27.13
C GLN A 144 34.34 4.97 -27.27
N ASP A 145 34.93 5.71 -26.32
CA ASP A 145 36.38 5.97 -26.26
C ASP A 145 37.20 4.68 -26.07
N LEU A 146 36.63 3.71 -25.38
CA LEU A 146 37.18 2.35 -25.24
C LEU A 146 36.95 1.46 -26.47
N GLY A 147 36.33 1.98 -27.54
CA GLY A 147 36.16 1.32 -28.83
C GLY A 147 34.91 0.47 -28.96
N VAL A 148 33.91 0.66 -28.09
CA VAL A 148 32.65 -0.10 -28.11
C VAL A 148 31.54 0.74 -28.72
N ASP A 149 30.82 0.22 -29.72
CA ASP A 149 29.61 0.87 -30.21
C ASP A 149 28.50 0.76 -29.16
N VAL A 150 27.71 1.81 -28.97
CA VAL A 150 26.65 1.83 -27.95
C VAL A 150 25.29 2.12 -28.56
N ILE A 151 24.29 1.32 -28.18
CA ILE A 151 22.87 1.60 -28.36
C ILE A 151 22.25 1.72 -26.97
N VAL A 152 21.57 2.83 -26.70
CA VAL A 152 20.77 3.01 -25.49
C VAL A 152 19.32 2.67 -25.77
N THR A 153 18.74 1.72 -25.04
CA THR A 153 17.29 1.47 -25.04
C THR A 153 16.73 1.67 -23.64
N ASP A 154 15.86 2.64 -23.48
CA ASP A 154 15.43 3.12 -22.16
C ASP A 154 13.98 3.66 -22.23
N HIS A 155 13.44 3.94 -21.06
CA HIS A 155 12.13 4.57 -20.89
C HIS A 155 12.12 5.59 -19.74
N HIS A 156 13.23 5.87 -19.07
CA HIS A 156 13.28 6.88 -18.01
C HIS A 156 13.08 8.30 -18.55
N GLU A 157 12.85 9.27 -17.65
CA GLU A 157 12.71 10.66 -18.08
C GLU A 157 14.06 11.18 -18.62
N PRO A 158 14.14 11.65 -19.88
CA PRO A 158 15.38 12.15 -20.44
C PRO A 158 15.80 13.46 -19.77
N HIS A 159 17.11 13.64 -19.57
CA HIS A 159 17.68 14.91 -19.13
C HIS A 159 17.85 15.89 -20.30
N GLU A 160 18.25 17.14 -20.01
CA GLU A 160 18.56 18.13 -21.06
C GLU A 160 19.69 17.66 -22.00
N VAL A 161 20.64 16.91 -21.45
CA VAL A 161 21.75 16.28 -22.17
C VAL A 161 21.53 14.77 -22.16
N ILE A 162 21.49 14.17 -23.35
CA ILE A 162 21.36 12.72 -23.55
C ILE A 162 22.62 12.18 -24.25
N PRO A 163 22.94 10.88 -24.13
CA PRO A 163 24.12 10.29 -24.76
C PRO A 163 24.23 10.50 -26.28
N GLU A 164 25.44 10.78 -26.77
CA GLU A 164 25.75 10.93 -28.20
C GLU A 164 25.91 9.57 -28.92
N CYS A 165 24.86 8.74 -28.89
CA CYS A 165 24.83 7.43 -29.55
C CYS A 165 23.45 7.17 -30.20
N ILE A 166 23.14 5.93 -30.58
CA ILE A 166 21.78 5.56 -30.98
C ILE A 166 20.93 5.39 -29.72
N VAL A 167 19.98 6.30 -29.52
CA VAL A 167 19.08 6.29 -28.36
C VAL A 167 17.66 5.96 -28.81
N VAL A 168 17.10 4.89 -28.24
CA VAL A 168 15.74 4.41 -28.43
C VAL A 168 14.98 4.59 -27.12
N ASP A 169 14.27 5.70 -27.02
CA ASP A 169 13.37 5.99 -25.91
C ASP A 169 12.02 6.49 -26.47
N PRO A 170 10.89 5.86 -26.12
CA PRO A 170 9.56 6.27 -26.59
C PRO A 170 9.16 7.70 -26.25
N LYS A 171 9.81 8.36 -25.27
CA LYS A 171 9.55 9.74 -24.86
C LYS A 171 10.20 10.80 -25.77
N LEU A 172 11.20 10.42 -26.57
CA LEU A 172 11.91 11.34 -27.47
C LEU A 172 11.13 11.63 -28.77
N GLY A 173 10.16 10.78 -29.12
CA GLY A 173 9.37 10.88 -30.34
C GLY A 173 8.15 11.81 -30.22
N PRO A 174 7.62 12.33 -31.35
CA PRO A 174 6.39 13.12 -31.35
C PRO A 174 5.12 12.29 -31.09
N ASP A 175 5.18 10.97 -31.25
CA ASP A 175 4.06 10.06 -30.98
C ASP A 175 4.13 9.54 -29.54
N THR A 176 3.22 10.04 -28.71
CA THR A 176 3.22 9.78 -27.28
C THR A 176 2.50 8.48 -26.89
N ARG A 177 1.97 7.69 -27.84
CA ARG A 177 1.14 6.51 -27.50
C ARG A 177 1.94 5.35 -26.89
N LEU A 178 3.26 5.38 -27.03
CA LEU A 178 4.19 4.38 -26.49
C LEU A 178 5.09 4.94 -25.36
N LYS A 179 4.89 6.20 -24.93
CA LYS A 179 5.75 6.88 -23.95
C LYS A 179 5.83 6.18 -22.58
N ASP A 180 4.79 5.40 -22.27
CA ASP A 180 4.59 4.74 -20.98
C ASP A 180 5.05 3.27 -21.01
N LEU A 181 5.73 2.81 -22.08
CA LEU A 181 6.35 1.49 -22.07
C LEU A 181 7.41 1.41 -20.95
N CYS A 182 7.52 0.23 -20.36
CA CYS A 182 8.65 -0.14 -19.50
C CYS A 182 9.85 -0.58 -20.39
N GLY A 183 11.05 -0.74 -19.85
CA GLY A 183 12.25 -1.16 -20.59
C GLY A 183 12.05 -2.45 -21.40
N ALA A 184 11.47 -3.49 -20.80
CA ALA A 184 11.11 -4.73 -21.51
C ALA A 184 10.04 -4.51 -22.59
N GLY A 185 9.18 -3.51 -22.43
CA GLY A 185 8.22 -3.07 -23.44
C GLY A 185 8.89 -2.44 -24.67
N VAL A 186 9.96 -1.68 -24.46
CA VAL A 186 10.81 -1.14 -25.55
C VAL A 186 11.49 -2.29 -26.30
N VAL A 187 12.07 -3.25 -25.57
CA VAL A 187 12.65 -4.47 -26.16
C VAL A 187 11.60 -5.26 -26.95
N TYR A 188 10.37 -5.38 -26.44
CA TYR A 188 9.28 -6.03 -27.18
C TYR A 188 9.00 -5.35 -28.53
N LYS A 189 9.01 -4.01 -28.57
CA LYS A 189 8.81 -3.24 -29.81
C LYS A 189 9.98 -3.38 -30.78
N LEU A 190 11.20 -3.44 -30.26
CA LEU A 190 12.38 -3.76 -31.06
C LEU A 190 12.22 -5.13 -31.75
N VAL A 191 11.88 -6.18 -31.01
CA VAL A 191 11.65 -7.51 -31.57
C VAL A 191 10.46 -7.54 -32.55
N GLU A 192 9.38 -6.81 -32.23
CA GLU A 192 8.21 -6.66 -33.10
C GLU A 192 8.59 -6.11 -34.48
N LEU A 193 9.44 -5.08 -34.52
CA LEU A 193 9.87 -4.47 -35.77
C LEU A 193 10.89 -5.34 -36.52
N MET A 194 11.78 -6.02 -35.80
CA MET A 194 12.81 -6.88 -36.39
C MET A 194 12.27 -8.17 -37.02
N ALA A 195 11.32 -8.83 -36.35
CA ALA A 195 10.87 -10.19 -36.69
C ALA A 195 9.35 -10.36 -36.79
N GLY A 196 8.58 -9.30 -36.54
CA GLY A 196 7.12 -9.33 -36.58
C GLY A 196 6.47 -9.80 -35.28
N ARG A 197 5.18 -9.46 -35.14
CA ARG A 197 4.36 -9.74 -33.94
C ARG A 197 4.30 -11.21 -33.54
N ASP A 198 4.36 -12.13 -34.50
CA ASP A 198 4.26 -13.57 -34.23
C ASP A 198 5.50 -14.13 -33.52
N VAL A 199 6.65 -13.50 -33.70
CA VAL A 199 7.87 -13.82 -32.97
C VAL A 199 7.86 -13.08 -31.63
N ALA A 200 7.59 -11.77 -31.65
CA ALA A 200 7.59 -10.93 -30.44
C ALA A 200 6.60 -11.43 -29.36
N LYS A 201 5.44 -11.96 -29.76
CA LYS A 201 4.43 -12.47 -28.82
C LYS A 201 4.93 -13.60 -27.92
N GLN A 202 6.00 -14.31 -28.29
CA GLN A 202 6.56 -15.41 -27.49
C GLN A 202 7.21 -14.93 -26.19
N TYR A 203 7.52 -13.64 -26.09
CA TYR A 203 8.17 -13.04 -24.92
C TYR A 203 7.19 -12.31 -24.01
N LEU A 204 5.90 -12.23 -24.36
CA LEU A 204 4.91 -11.40 -23.64
C LEU A 204 4.68 -11.84 -22.18
N ASP A 205 5.00 -13.06 -21.80
CA ASP A 205 5.00 -13.51 -20.40
C ASP A 205 6.17 -12.94 -19.57
N ILE A 206 7.35 -12.66 -20.18
CA ILE A 206 8.42 -11.86 -19.55
C ILE A 206 8.01 -10.39 -19.54
N VAL A 207 7.54 -9.88 -20.68
CA VAL A 207 7.26 -8.44 -20.84
C VAL A 207 6.11 -8.02 -19.93
N ALA A 208 5.04 -8.81 -19.80
CA ALA A 208 3.95 -8.51 -18.88
C ALA A 208 4.37 -8.56 -17.40
N LEU A 209 5.34 -9.41 -17.05
CA LEU A 209 5.93 -9.43 -15.70
C LEU A 209 6.61 -8.08 -15.42
N ALA A 210 7.45 -7.61 -16.34
CA ALA A 210 8.14 -6.33 -16.26
C ALA A 210 7.17 -5.14 -16.21
N THR A 211 6.23 -5.06 -17.17
CA THR A 211 5.27 -3.96 -17.27
C THR A 211 4.46 -3.76 -15.99
N VAL A 212 4.10 -4.84 -15.30
CA VAL A 212 3.39 -4.74 -14.01
C VAL A 212 4.35 -4.46 -12.86
N ALA A 213 5.58 -4.97 -12.91
CA ALA A 213 6.59 -4.77 -11.87
C ALA A 213 7.09 -3.32 -11.80
N ASP A 214 7.21 -2.66 -12.95
CA ASP A 214 7.66 -1.28 -13.10
C ASP A 214 6.54 -0.24 -12.84
N VAL A 215 5.31 -0.72 -12.57
CA VAL A 215 4.18 0.13 -12.19
C VAL A 215 3.87 1.18 -13.28
N VAL A 216 4.10 0.87 -14.56
CA VAL A 216 3.66 1.74 -15.66
C VAL A 216 2.15 1.65 -15.89
N PRO A 217 1.51 2.71 -16.44
CA PRO A 217 0.08 2.72 -16.74
C PRO A 217 -0.42 1.50 -17.52
N LEU A 218 -1.40 0.75 -16.98
CA LEU A 218 -2.01 -0.43 -17.63
C LEU A 218 -3.18 -0.06 -18.54
N ILE A 219 -2.91 0.87 -19.45
CA ILE A 219 -3.81 1.36 -20.50
C ILE A 219 -3.14 1.19 -21.87
N GLY A 220 -3.88 1.38 -22.97
CA GLY A 220 -3.31 1.37 -24.32
C GLY A 220 -2.48 0.12 -24.64
N GLU A 221 -1.23 0.33 -25.08
CA GLU A 221 -0.30 -0.73 -25.46
C GLU A 221 0.07 -1.65 -24.28
N ASN A 222 0.38 -1.08 -23.11
CA ASN A 222 0.71 -1.85 -21.90
C ASN A 222 -0.44 -2.78 -21.49
N ARG A 223 -1.69 -2.33 -21.64
CA ARG A 223 -2.87 -3.17 -21.39
C ARG A 223 -2.93 -4.36 -22.34
N ILE A 224 -2.65 -4.16 -23.63
CA ILE A 224 -2.59 -5.25 -24.61
C ILE A 224 -1.49 -6.25 -24.24
N ILE A 225 -0.28 -5.75 -23.94
CA ILE A 225 0.88 -6.55 -23.52
C ILE A 225 0.52 -7.39 -22.30
N VAL A 226 -0.03 -6.79 -21.24
CA VAL A 226 -0.33 -7.50 -19.99
C VAL A 226 -1.48 -8.48 -20.17
N VAL A 227 -2.53 -8.15 -20.93
CA VAL A 227 -3.63 -9.10 -21.21
C VAL A 227 -3.13 -10.35 -21.94
N GLU A 228 -2.32 -10.18 -22.98
CA GLU A 228 -1.78 -11.30 -23.75
C GLU A 228 -0.70 -12.07 -22.96
N GLY A 229 0.15 -11.37 -22.21
CA GLY A 229 1.13 -11.98 -21.33
C GLY A 229 0.52 -12.79 -20.19
N LEU A 230 -0.56 -12.29 -19.55
CA LEU A 230 -1.31 -13.05 -18.56
C LEU A 230 -1.96 -14.31 -19.17
N LYS A 231 -2.42 -14.26 -20.44
CA LYS A 231 -2.90 -15.48 -21.13
C LYS A 231 -1.77 -16.50 -21.30
N LEU A 232 -0.56 -16.06 -21.64
CA LEU A 232 0.61 -16.95 -21.74
C LEU A 232 1.01 -17.51 -20.38
N LEU A 233 1.14 -16.66 -19.35
CA LEU A 233 1.48 -17.08 -17.99
C LEU A 233 0.54 -18.16 -17.47
N ASN A 234 -0.77 -17.99 -17.68
CA ASN A 234 -1.79 -18.92 -17.20
C ASN A 234 -1.97 -20.18 -18.06
N ARG A 235 -1.51 -20.21 -19.32
CA ARG A 235 -1.69 -21.36 -20.23
C ARG A 235 -0.42 -22.15 -20.47
N ARG A 236 0.70 -21.45 -20.70
CA ARG A 236 1.99 -22.02 -21.09
C ARG A 236 3.12 -21.08 -20.68
N SER A 237 3.34 -20.93 -19.38
CA SER A 237 4.52 -20.24 -18.84
C SER A 237 5.81 -20.97 -19.23
N ARG A 238 6.89 -20.21 -19.46
CA ARG A 238 8.26 -20.75 -19.45
C ARG A 238 8.60 -21.43 -18.12
N LYS A 239 9.58 -22.35 -18.14
CA LYS A 239 9.91 -23.22 -16.99
C LYS A 239 10.19 -22.46 -15.70
N GLY A 240 11.07 -21.46 -15.73
CA GLY A 240 11.44 -20.69 -14.54
C GLY A 240 10.27 -19.93 -13.94
N LEU A 241 9.48 -19.22 -14.76
CA LEU A 241 8.27 -18.54 -14.29
C LEU A 241 7.24 -19.54 -13.75
N ALA A 242 7.03 -20.67 -14.41
CA ALA A 242 6.11 -21.70 -13.93
C ALA A 242 6.55 -22.26 -12.56
N ALA A 243 7.86 -22.42 -12.33
CA ALA A 243 8.39 -22.84 -11.04
C ALA A 243 8.23 -21.77 -9.96
N LEU A 244 8.46 -20.50 -10.28
CA LEU A 244 8.25 -19.36 -9.38
C LEU A 244 6.77 -19.18 -9.01
N ILE A 245 5.86 -19.31 -9.97
CA ILE A 245 4.40 -19.25 -9.77
C ILE A 245 3.97 -20.35 -8.80
N ARG A 246 4.47 -21.58 -9.00
CA ARG A 246 4.18 -22.72 -8.10
C ARG A 246 4.74 -22.51 -6.69
N SER A 247 5.96 -21.98 -6.55
CA SER A 247 6.54 -21.72 -5.21
C SER A 247 5.83 -20.61 -4.45
N CYS A 248 5.00 -19.84 -5.15
CA CYS A 248 4.14 -18.84 -4.54
C CYS A 248 2.77 -19.39 -4.16
N ASP A 249 2.36 -20.61 -4.52
CA ASP A 249 0.98 -21.10 -4.39
C ASP A 249 -0.03 -20.21 -5.13
N ILE A 250 0.22 -19.97 -6.42
CA ILE A 250 -0.67 -19.22 -7.32
C ILE A 250 -1.27 -20.20 -8.34
N ASP A 251 -2.60 -20.34 -8.33
CA ASP A 251 -3.32 -21.16 -9.32
C ASP A 251 -3.53 -20.43 -10.64
N LYS A 252 -3.96 -19.16 -10.57
CA LYS A 252 -4.19 -18.28 -11.72
C LYS A 252 -3.49 -16.95 -11.45
N VAL A 253 -2.52 -16.62 -12.29
CA VAL A 253 -1.75 -15.38 -12.21
C VAL A 253 -2.62 -14.19 -12.61
N THR A 254 -2.67 -13.20 -11.74
CA THR A 254 -3.23 -11.86 -11.99
C THR A 254 -2.12 -10.80 -12.01
N SER A 255 -2.43 -9.58 -12.44
CA SER A 255 -1.48 -8.45 -12.29
C SER A 255 -1.14 -8.20 -10.81
N SER A 256 -2.09 -8.39 -9.89
CA SER A 256 -1.81 -8.31 -8.44
C SER A 256 -0.81 -9.38 -7.99
N ASP A 257 -0.89 -10.61 -8.49
CA ASP A 257 0.10 -11.64 -8.15
C ASP A 257 1.49 -11.29 -8.68
N ILE A 258 1.56 -10.69 -9.88
CA ILE A 258 2.82 -10.18 -10.42
C ILE A 258 3.40 -9.11 -9.47
N GLY A 259 2.65 -8.03 -9.22
CA GLY A 259 3.14 -6.88 -8.45
C GLY A 259 3.45 -7.18 -6.98
N PHE A 260 2.71 -8.08 -6.34
CA PHE A 260 2.84 -8.32 -4.89
C PHE A 260 3.51 -9.66 -4.51
N ARG A 261 3.67 -10.62 -5.43
CA ARG A 261 4.26 -11.94 -5.12
C ARG A 261 5.44 -12.30 -6.01
N LEU A 262 5.33 -12.13 -7.32
CA LEU A 262 6.37 -12.55 -8.27
C LEU A 262 7.50 -11.52 -8.35
N ALA A 263 7.20 -10.27 -8.72
CA ALA A 263 8.18 -9.20 -8.85
C ALA A 263 8.94 -8.93 -7.54
N PRO A 264 8.32 -8.93 -6.34
CA PRO A 264 9.06 -8.76 -5.10
C PRO A 264 10.07 -9.87 -4.79
N ARG A 265 9.88 -11.09 -5.32
CA ARG A 265 10.86 -12.17 -5.17
C ARG A 265 12.06 -11.93 -6.07
N ILE A 266 11.82 -11.58 -7.34
CA ILE A 266 12.88 -11.21 -8.30
C ILE A 266 13.70 -10.05 -7.74
N ASN A 267 13.02 -8.99 -7.28
CA ASN A 267 13.64 -7.81 -6.68
C ASN A 267 14.28 -8.06 -5.30
N ALA A 268 13.99 -9.19 -4.64
CA ALA A 268 14.59 -9.48 -3.33
C ALA A 268 16.05 -9.89 -3.44
N LEU A 269 16.47 -10.52 -4.54
CA LEU A 269 17.86 -10.93 -4.70
C LEU A 269 18.79 -9.72 -4.75
N GLY A 270 18.50 -8.71 -5.58
CA GLY A 270 19.27 -7.45 -5.61
C GLY A 270 19.24 -6.63 -4.32
N ARG A 271 18.46 -7.05 -3.31
CA ARG A 271 18.41 -6.43 -1.97
C ARG A 271 19.15 -7.23 -0.89
N VAL A 272 19.45 -8.50 -1.13
CA VAL A 272 19.97 -9.43 -0.10
C VAL A 272 21.26 -10.13 -0.53
N HIS A 273 21.45 -10.38 -1.84
CA HIS A 273 22.58 -11.16 -2.37
C HIS A 273 23.12 -10.57 -3.69
N ASP A 274 24.41 -10.29 -3.74
CA ASP A 274 25.07 -9.57 -4.86
C ASP A 274 25.52 -10.43 -6.05
N ASP A 275 25.46 -11.77 -5.95
CA ASP A 275 26.16 -12.69 -6.87
C ASP A 275 25.24 -13.69 -7.61
N THR A 276 23.95 -13.37 -7.80
CA THR A 276 23.00 -14.32 -8.43
C THR A 276 22.47 -13.83 -9.76
N ASP A 277 22.65 -14.64 -10.80
CA ASP A 277 22.14 -14.35 -12.14
C ASP A 277 20.65 -14.69 -12.25
N VAL A 278 19.78 -13.68 -12.04
CA VAL A 278 18.33 -13.86 -12.11
C VAL A 278 17.82 -13.92 -13.56
N VAL A 279 18.61 -13.43 -14.52
CA VAL A 279 18.30 -13.53 -15.95
C VAL A 279 18.23 -15.01 -16.36
N GLU A 280 19.07 -15.87 -15.79
CA GLU A 280 19.02 -17.31 -16.03
C GLU A 280 17.67 -17.94 -15.71
N LEU A 281 16.94 -17.48 -14.67
CA LEU A 281 15.60 -17.99 -14.36
C LEU A 281 14.66 -17.87 -15.56
N LEU A 282 14.78 -16.77 -16.31
CA LEU A 282 13.90 -16.44 -17.42
C LEU A 282 14.38 -17.05 -18.75
N THR A 283 15.63 -17.52 -18.81
CA THR A 283 16.28 -17.92 -20.07
C THR A 283 16.69 -19.39 -20.13
N THR A 284 16.85 -20.07 -18.99
CA THR A 284 17.30 -21.47 -18.95
C THR A 284 16.17 -22.48 -19.07
N ASP A 285 16.49 -23.64 -19.65
CA ASP A 285 15.63 -24.82 -19.69
C ASP A 285 16.07 -25.93 -18.72
N ASP A 286 17.13 -25.70 -17.93
CA ASP A 286 17.64 -26.67 -16.95
C ASP A 286 16.80 -26.66 -15.65
N ASP A 287 16.14 -27.77 -15.36
CA ASP A 287 15.27 -27.93 -14.19
C ASP A 287 16.04 -27.84 -12.86
N PHE A 288 17.33 -28.15 -12.85
CA PHE A 288 18.18 -28.03 -11.66
C PHE A 288 18.47 -26.55 -11.37
N VAL A 289 18.91 -25.80 -12.39
CA VAL A 289 19.18 -24.35 -12.28
C VAL A 289 17.91 -23.60 -11.88
N VAL A 290 16.77 -23.91 -12.53
CA VAL A 290 15.47 -23.30 -12.18
C VAL A 290 15.11 -23.53 -10.71
N ARG A 291 15.30 -24.75 -10.20
CA ARG A 291 14.96 -25.08 -8.81
C ARG A 291 15.83 -24.29 -7.84
N GLU A 292 17.15 -24.28 -8.07
CA GLU A 292 18.09 -23.55 -7.24
C GLU A 292 17.76 -22.05 -7.19
N LEU A 293 17.52 -21.43 -8.34
CA LEU A 293 17.18 -20.01 -8.43
C LEU A 293 15.86 -19.69 -7.71
N VAL A 294 14.82 -20.52 -7.86
CA VAL A 294 13.54 -20.34 -7.18
C VAL A 294 13.68 -20.45 -5.66
N GLU A 295 14.48 -21.40 -5.16
CA GLU A 295 14.77 -21.55 -3.73
C GLU A 295 15.52 -20.32 -3.19
N ARG A 296 16.53 -19.84 -3.92
CA ARG A 296 17.28 -18.63 -3.56
C ARG A 296 16.40 -17.39 -3.51
N LEU A 297 15.54 -17.19 -4.52
CA LEU A 297 14.56 -16.10 -4.57
C LEU A 297 13.58 -16.15 -3.39
N GLY A 298 13.08 -17.34 -3.05
CA GLY A 298 12.20 -17.56 -1.91
C GLY A 298 12.87 -17.23 -0.58
N SER A 299 14.13 -17.68 -0.39
CA SER A 299 14.93 -17.38 0.79
C SER A 299 15.21 -15.88 0.92
N ALA A 300 15.69 -15.23 -0.15
CA ALA A 300 15.98 -13.80 -0.19
C ALA A 300 14.73 -12.96 0.14
N ASN A 301 13.58 -13.30 -0.43
CA ASN A 301 12.33 -12.58 -0.11
C ASN A 301 11.90 -12.79 1.36
N THR A 302 12.10 -13.97 1.93
CA THR A 302 11.81 -14.24 3.35
C THR A 302 12.70 -13.41 4.27
N ILE A 303 14.00 -13.32 3.95
CA ILE A 303 14.96 -12.47 4.66
C ILE A 303 14.54 -11.00 4.58
N ARG A 304 14.26 -10.50 3.37
CA ARG A 304 13.79 -9.13 3.13
C ARG A 304 12.54 -8.80 3.94
N GLN A 305 11.54 -9.68 3.95
CA GLN A 305 10.30 -9.50 4.72
C GLN A 305 10.57 -9.45 6.23
N THR A 306 11.44 -10.34 6.73
CA THR A 306 11.83 -10.39 8.14
C THR A 306 12.55 -9.11 8.57
N MET A 307 13.52 -8.65 7.78
CA MET A 307 14.25 -7.40 8.02
C MET A 307 13.31 -6.19 7.97
N THR A 308 12.40 -6.15 6.98
CA THR A 308 11.40 -5.06 6.87
C THR A 308 10.51 -5.01 8.10
N LYS A 309 10.03 -6.17 8.57
CA LYS A 309 9.21 -6.26 9.78
C LYS A 309 9.96 -5.76 11.02
N LYS A 310 11.21 -6.20 11.22
CA LYS A 310 12.06 -5.74 12.33
C LYS A 310 12.24 -4.22 12.30
N MET A 311 12.51 -3.65 11.11
CA MET A 311 12.71 -2.22 10.94
C MET A 311 11.43 -1.41 11.21
N ILE A 312 10.26 -1.92 10.81
CA ILE A 312 8.96 -1.35 11.17
C ILE A 312 8.73 -1.36 12.69
N GLU A 313 9.04 -2.48 13.36
CA GLU A 313 8.92 -2.58 14.83
C GLU A 313 9.84 -1.57 15.55
N GLN A 314 11.07 -1.40 15.08
CA GLN A 314 12.00 -0.37 15.56
C GLN A 314 11.47 1.05 15.31
N ALA A 315 10.87 1.29 14.14
CA ALA A 315 10.26 2.58 13.83
C ALA A 315 9.07 2.89 14.75
N TYR A 316 8.19 1.93 15.03
CA TYR A 316 7.12 2.12 16.01
C TYR A 316 7.64 2.41 17.41
N ALA A 317 8.75 1.78 17.83
CA ALA A 317 9.38 2.07 19.12
C ALA A 317 9.86 3.53 19.19
N LYS A 318 10.48 4.04 18.11
CA LYS A 318 10.86 5.47 18.02
C LYS A 318 9.66 6.41 17.98
N LEU A 319 8.54 5.97 17.39
CA LEU A 319 7.30 6.75 17.32
C LEU A 319 6.57 6.89 18.66
N ALA A 320 6.82 6.00 19.64
CA ALA A 320 6.15 6.05 20.94
C ALA A 320 6.42 7.36 21.70
N ASP A 321 7.62 7.93 21.51
CA ASP A 321 8.05 9.20 22.12
C ASP A 321 8.11 10.35 21.10
N TYR A 322 7.60 10.14 19.88
CA TYR A 322 7.60 11.16 18.84
C TYR A 322 6.39 12.08 18.98
N ASP A 323 6.63 13.39 18.92
CA ASP A 323 5.56 14.39 18.98
C ASP A 323 4.81 14.47 17.64
N LEU A 324 3.97 13.46 17.35
CA LEU A 324 3.17 13.41 16.13
C LEU A 324 2.05 14.46 16.10
N VAL A 325 1.77 15.10 17.24
CA VAL A 325 0.78 16.15 17.38
C VAL A 325 1.28 17.41 16.67
N HIS A 326 2.49 17.87 17.02
CA HIS A 326 3.06 19.09 16.43
C HIS A 326 3.99 18.83 15.24
N ARG A 327 4.37 17.57 14.97
CA ARG A 327 5.18 17.19 13.81
C ARG A 327 4.33 16.46 12.78
N PRO A 328 3.86 17.15 11.73
CA PRO A 328 2.96 16.54 10.75
C PRO A 328 3.65 15.54 9.82
N CYS A 329 4.98 15.50 9.82
CA CYS A 329 5.78 14.56 9.07
C CYS A 329 6.56 13.64 10.02
N ILE A 330 6.56 12.34 9.72
CA ILE A 330 7.36 11.34 10.42
C ILE A 330 8.75 11.35 9.80
N VAL A 331 9.75 11.87 10.51
CA VAL A 331 11.15 11.80 10.08
C VAL A 331 11.95 10.98 11.08
N LEU A 332 12.38 9.78 10.67
CA LEU A 332 13.13 8.86 11.53
C LEU A 332 14.45 8.45 10.86
N TRP A 333 15.49 8.27 11.66
CA TRP A 333 16.77 7.73 11.23
C TRP A 333 17.34 6.75 12.25
N ASP A 334 18.12 5.78 11.76
CA ASP A 334 18.87 4.84 12.59
C ASP A 334 20.11 4.33 11.83
N GLU A 335 21.17 4.04 12.57
CA GLU A 335 22.43 3.51 12.02
C GLU A 335 22.36 2.01 11.71
N GLU A 336 21.46 1.27 12.38
CA GLU A 336 21.24 -0.16 12.14
C GLU A 336 20.29 -0.45 10.97
N TRP A 337 19.72 0.58 10.36
CA TRP A 337 18.73 0.42 9.31
C TRP A 337 19.36 0.12 7.95
N ASP A 338 18.69 -0.76 7.21
CA ASP A 338 19.14 -1.16 5.88
C ASP A 338 18.64 -0.16 4.83
N THR A 339 19.58 0.47 4.11
CA THR A 339 19.29 1.44 3.04
C THR A 339 18.40 0.84 1.94
N GLY A 340 18.42 -0.48 1.79
CA GLY A 340 17.63 -1.22 0.83
C GLY A 340 16.15 -1.37 1.17
N LEU A 341 15.74 -1.06 2.40
CA LEU A 341 14.37 -1.25 2.91
C LEU A 341 13.61 0.06 3.20
N LEU A 342 14.28 1.21 3.12
CA LEU A 342 13.74 2.53 3.48
C LEU A 342 12.37 2.83 2.87
N GLY A 343 12.22 2.64 1.56
CA GLY A 343 10.96 2.93 0.87
C GLY A 343 9.78 2.07 1.34
N LEU A 344 10.03 0.82 1.73
CA LEU A 344 8.98 -0.09 2.22
C LEU A 344 8.47 0.35 3.59
N VAL A 345 9.39 0.75 4.47
CA VAL A 345 9.05 1.25 5.82
C VAL A 345 8.37 2.61 5.72
N ALA A 346 8.89 3.52 4.88
CA ALA A 346 8.29 4.83 4.65
C ALA A 346 6.84 4.71 4.14
N SER A 347 6.58 3.83 3.15
CA SER A 347 5.21 3.61 2.64
C SER A 347 4.28 3.09 3.73
N LYS A 348 4.73 2.10 4.51
CA LYS A 348 3.92 1.51 5.59
C LYS A 348 3.51 2.53 6.65
N LEU A 349 4.45 3.38 7.09
CA LEU A 349 4.16 4.41 8.09
C LEU A 349 3.31 5.54 7.50
N ALA A 350 3.60 5.94 6.27
CA ALA A 350 2.84 7.00 5.61
C ALA A 350 1.35 6.62 5.45
N ASP A 351 1.07 5.38 5.04
CA ASP A 351 -0.29 4.85 4.89
C ASP A 351 -1.01 4.69 6.24
N GLU A 352 -0.31 4.20 7.27
CA GLU A 352 -0.93 3.91 8.57
C GLU A 352 -1.27 5.17 9.38
N PHE A 353 -0.42 6.18 9.29
CA PHE A 353 -0.63 7.45 9.99
C PHE A 353 -1.33 8.50 9.11
N ASN A 354 -1.48 8.26 7.80
CA ASN A 354 -2.01 9.21 6.80
C ASN A 354 -1.25 10.55 6.84
N ARG A 355 0.09 10.46 6.85
CA ARG A 355 1.04 11.57 6.99
C ARG A 355 2.32 11.30 6.19
N PRO A 356 3.06 12.33 5.76
CA PRO A 356 4.34 12.11 5.11
C PRO A 356 5.34 11.41 6.03
N ALA A 357 6.07 10.43 5.51
CA ALA A 357 7.10 9.71 6.23
C ALA A 357 8.43 9.72 5.46
N VAL A 358 9.51 10.04 6.16
CA VAL A 358 10.90 10.03 5.71
C VAL A 358 11.69 9.09 6.60
N ILE A 359 12.29 8.06 6.00
CA ILE A 359 13.08 7.05 6.70
C ILE A 359 14.50 7.10 6.16
N LEU A 360 15.47 7.21 7.06
CA LEU A 360 16.88 7.46 6.77
C LEU A 360 17.75 6.35 7.41
N ALA A 361 18.69 5.80 6.66
CA ALA A 361 19.65 4.81 7.12
C ALA A 361 21.09 5.30 6.91
N ASP A 362 22.00 4.83 7.75
CA ASP A 362 23.42 5.15 7.61
C ASP A 362 23.99 4.64 6.29
N ALA A 363 24.72 5.51 5.59
CA ALA A 363 25.45 5.21 4.35
C ALA A 363 26.93 5.62 4.45
N GLY A 364 27.49 5.63 5.68
CA GLY A 364 28.89 5.96 5.94
C GLY A 364 29.08 7.43 6.28
N GLU A 365 29.33 8.27 5.28
CA GLU A 365 29.58 9.71 5.48
C GLU A 365 28.27 10.51 5.72
N HIS A 366 27.15 10.01 5.21
CA HIS A 366 25.84 10.65 5.26
C HIS A 366 24.72 9.62 5.50
N TYR A 367 23.51 10.10 5.73
CA TYR A 367 22.30 9.27 5.72
C TYR A 367 21.71 9.23 4.32
N LYS A 368 21.31 8.03 3.86
CA LYS A 368 20.47 7.86 2.66
C LYS A 368 19.02 7.68 3.09
N GLY A 369 18.09 8.33 2.40
CA GLY A 369 16.69 8.44 2.79
C GLY A 369 15.70 8.09 1.70
N SER A 370 14.52 7.64 2.11
CA SER A 370 13.34 7.53 1.25
C SER A 370 12.13 8.18 1.91
N ALA A 371 11.39 8.97 1.12
CA ALA A 371 10.19 9.66 1.56
C ALA A 371 8.95 9.16 0.81
N ARG A 372 7.81 9.17 1.51
CA ARG A 372 6.47 8.86 0.99
C ARG A 372 5.46 9.86 1.53
N ALA A 373 4.55 10.33 0.69
CA ALA A 373 3.59 11.37 1.05
C ALA A 373 2.48 10.90 2.02
N GLY A 374 1.93 9.68 1.82
CA GLY A 374 0.86 9.08 2.65
C GLY A 374 -0.46 9.86 2.73
N SER A 375 -0.53 11.04 2.13
CA SER A 375 -1.59 12.04 2.18
C SER A 375 -1.47 12.91 0.92
N ASP A 376 -2.33 13.91 0.73
CA ASP A 376 -2.30 14.77 -0.46
C ASP A 376 -1.11 15.76 -0.51
N VAL A 377 -0.11 15.57 0.35
CA VAL A 377 1.14 16.35 0.38
C VAL A 377 2.00 16.10 -0.86
N ASN A 378 2.53 17.18 -1.45
CA ASN A 378 3.58 17.10 -2.45
C ASN A 378 4.95 16.99 -1.76
N ILE A 379 5.46 15.76 -1.62
CA ILE A 379 6.71 15.52 -0.89
C ILE A 379 7.92 16.11 -1.62
N PHE A 380 7.90 16.14 -2.95
CA PHE A 380 8.98 16.72 -3.74
C PHE A 380 9.10 18.23 -3.51
N GLU A 381 7.98 18.94 -3.51
CA GLU A 381 7.95 20.38 -3.22
C GLU A 381 8.40 20.68 -1.79
N ALA A 382 7.94 19.89 -0.81
CA ALA A 382 8.36 20.02 0.57
C ALA A 382 9.88 19.81 0.75
N LEU A 383 10.45 18.82 0.07
CA LEU A 383 11.90 18.57 0.06
C LEU A 383 12.67 19.69 -0.65
N THR A 384 12.13 20.21 -1.75
CA THR A 384 12.71 21.35 -2.48
C THR A 384 12.86 22.57 -1.57
N ALA A 385 11.84 22.85 -0.75
CA ALA A 385 11.88 23.98 0.18
C ALA A 385 12.96 23.86 1.28
N VAL A 386 13.40 22.64 1.59
CA VAL A 386 14.43 22.35 2.60
C VAL A 386 15.74 21.82 2.01
N GLN A 387 15.94 22.00 0.70
CA GLN A 387 17.15 21.59 -0.03
C GLN A 387 18.47 21.99 0.64
N PRO A 388 18.63 23.17 1.28
CA PRO A 388 19.90 23.55 1.90
C PRO A 388 20.41 22.61 2.99
N TYR A 389 19.56 21.72 3.54
CA TYR A 389 19.95 20.75 4.57
C TYR A 389 20.28 19.37 4.02
N MET A 390 20.14 19.16 2.71
CA MET A 390 20.40 17.91 2.00
C MET A 390 21.66 18.03 1.13
N ILE A 391 22.26 16.88 0.81
CA ILE A 391 23.34 16.78 -0.18
C ILE A 391 22.72 16.78 -1.57
N GLU A 392 21.72 15.91 -1.77
CA GLU A 392 21.00 15.71 -3.01
C GLU A 392 19.62 15.10 -2.70
N PHE A 393 18.66 15.30 -3.60
CA PHE A 393 17.38 14.60 -3.58
C PHE A 393 16.78 14.55 -4.99
N GLY A 394 15.88 13.60 -5.21
CA GLY A 394 15.14 13.44 -6.46
C GLY A 394 13.87 12.64 -6.26
N GLY A 395 12.92 12.76 -7.18
CA GLY A 395 11.66 12.02 -7.15
C GLY A 395 10.48 12.85 -7.64
N HIS A 396 9.29 12.52 -7.15
CA HIS A 396 8.01 13.07 -7.60
C HIS A 396 7.07 13.35 -6.43
N LYS A 397 5.85 13.82 -6.73
CA LYS A 397 4.86 14.26 -5.74
C LYS A 397 4.63 13.25 -4.60
N ALA A 398 4.61 11.95 -4.89
CA ALA A 398 4.26 10.90 -3.93
C ALA A 398 5.47 10.26 -3.22
N ALA A 399 6.67 10.35 -3.81
CA ALA A 399 7.85 9.63 -3.34
C ALA A 399 9.15 10.33 -3.76
N ALA A 400 10.16 10.28 -2.90
CA ALA A 400 11.49 10.82 -3.19
C ALA A 400 12.61 10.01 -2.52
N GLY A 401 13.80 10.07 -3.10
CA GLY A 401 15.06 9.65 -2.49
C GLY A 401 15.92 10.86 -2.14
N MET A 402 16.73 10.76 -1.09
CA MET A 402 17.60 11.86 -0.65
C MET A 402 18.85 11.38 0.08
N SER A 403 19.84 12.25 0.17
CA SER A 403 21.05 12.08 0.99
C SER A 403 21.19 13.29 1.92
N VAL A 404 21.44 13.06 3.22
CA VAL A 404 21.44 14.11 4.25
C VAL A 404 22.68 13.97 5.13
N ASN A 405 23.39 15.08 5.39
CA ASN A 405 24.55 15.07 6.27
C ASN A 405 24.16 14.67 7.71
N LYS A 406 24.98 13.83 8.35
CA LYS A 406 24.72 13.37 9.73
C LYS A 406 24.59 14.53 10.72
N GLN A 407 25.33 15.62 10.49
CA GLN A 407 25.33 16.80 11.36
C GLN A 407 24.09 17.70 11.15
N THR A 408 23.40 17.61 10.02
CA THR A 408 22.24 18.45 9.69
C THR A 408 20.91 17.70 9.74
N VAL A 409 20.89 16.36 9.93
CA VAL A 409 19.67 15.54 9.88
C VAL A 409 18.57 16.02 10.83
N GLY A 410 18.91 16.46 12.05
CA GLY A 410 17.93 17.03 12.98
C GLY A 410 17.31 18.33 12.45
N LYS A 411 18.13 19.23 11.91
CA LYS A 411 17.65 20.49 11.30
C LYS A 411 16.79 20.22 10.06
N PHE A 412 17.20 19.26 9.23
CA PHE A 412 16.40 18.80 8.10
C PHE A 412 15.01 18.34 8.55
N ALA A 413 14.96 17.47 9.58
CA ALA A 413 13.71 16.95 10.11
C ALA A 413 12.79 18.06 10.65
N ASP A 414 13.37 19.05 11.33
CA ASP A 414 12.61 20.15 11.93
C ASP A 414 12.09 21.13 10.87
N GLU A 415 12.93 21.55 9.91
CA GLU A 415 12.52 22.46 8.84
C GLU A 415 11.52 21.79 7.88
N LEU A 416 11.63 20.49 7.63
CA LEU A 416 10.64 19.76 6.82
C LEU A 416 9.28 19.70 7.53
N CYS A 417 9.27 19.37 8.82
CA CYS A 417 8.03 19.38 9.61
C CYS A 417 7.39 20.77 9.63
N LYS A 418 8.21 21.82 9.81
CA LYS A 418 7.77 23.20 9.83
C LYS A 418 7.18 23.63 8.49
N TYR A 419 7.87 23.36 7.38
CA TYR A 419 7.35 23.68 6.05
C TYR A 419 5.99 23.02 5.82
N ILE A 420 5.86 21.73 6.16
CA ILE A 420 4.60 21.00 5.99
C ILE A 420 3.49 21.60 6.87
N ALA A 421 3.79 21.96 8.12
CA ALA A 421 2.82 22.59 9.03
C ALA A 421 2.35 23.97 8.52
N GLU A 422 3.24 24.75 7.89
CA GLU A 422 2.93 26.10 7.39
C GLU A 422 2.16 26.10 6.05
N HIS A 423 2.31 25.05 5.23
CA HIS A 423 1.79 25.02 3.86
C HIS A 423 0.59 24.08 3.64
N TYR A 424 0.36 23.13 4.54
CA TYR A 424 -0.73 22.17 4.40
C TYR A 424 -1.75 22.30 5.53
N ALA A 425 -3.02 22.40 5.15
CA ALA A 425 -4.11 22.43 6.11
C ALA A 425 -4.29 21.06 6.77
N HIS A 426 -4.74 21.03 8.02
CA HIS A 426 -4.87 19.81 8.80
C HIS A 426 -5.77 18.74 8.15
N GLU A 427 -6.78 19.16 7.38
CA GLU A 427 -7.72 18.30 6.67
C GLU A 427 -7.03 17.41 5.62
N THR A 428 -5.79 17.76 5.25
CA THR A 428 -4.89 16.96 4.40
C THR A 428 -4.48 15.66 5.09
N PHE A 429 -4.34 15.69 6.42
CA PHE A 429 -3.91 14.54 7.21
C PHE A 429 -5.09 13.72 7.74
N VAL A 430 -6.34 14.15 7.53
CA VAL A 430 -7.52 13.37 7.93
C VAL A 430 -7.73 12.21 6.94
N PRO A 431 -7.77 10.94 7.39
CA PRO A 431 -8.00 9.81 6.50
C PRO A 431 -9.34 9.94 5.78
N ARG A 432 -9.33 9.77 4.45
CA ARG A 432 -10.53 9.78 3.61
C ARG A 432 -10.74 8.42 2.97
N VAL A 433 -12.00 8.05 2.80
CA VAL A 433 -12.38 6.84 2.06
C VAL A 433 -12.90 7.25 0.70
N HIS A 434 -12.14 6.89 -0.33
CA HIS A 434 -12.55 7.01 -1.71
C HIS A 434 -13.27 5.72 -2.14
N TYR A 435 -14.39 5.88 -2.83
CA TYR A 435 -15.13 4.82 -3.50
C TYR A 435 -15.48 5.27 -4.92
N ASP A 436 -15.50 4.32 -5.83
CA ASP A 436 -15.82 4.54 -7.25
C ASP A 436 -17.27 4.12 -7.57
N ILE A 437 -17.86 3.23 -6.75
CA ILE A 437 -19.21 2.70 -6.96
C ILE A 437 -20.04 2.86 -5.69
N ASP A 438 -21.13 3.62 -5.78
CA ASP A 438 -22.20 3.68 -4.78
C ASP A 438 -23.51 3.19 -5.40
N THR A 439 -23.88 1.95 -5.08
CA THR A 439 -25.07 1.29 -5.67
C THR A 439 -25.77 0.43 -4.61
N PRO A 440 -27.10 0.22 -4.70
CA PRO A 440 -27.79 -0.64 -3.77
C PRO A 440 -27.21 -2.05 -3.74
N LEU A 441 -27.08 -2.63 -2.54
CA LEU A 441 -26.52 -3.97 -2.33
C LEU A 441 -27.18 -5.06 -3.19
N ALA A 442 -28.46 -4.89 -3.54
CA ALA A 442 -29.20 -5.81 -4.40
C ALA A 442 -28.68 -5.88 -5.85
N ARG A 443 -27.93 -4.87 -6.31
CA ARG A 443 -27.27 -4.86 -7.63
C ARG A 443 -25.88 -5.51 -7.62
N LEU A 444 -25.32 -5.75 -6.45
CA LEU A 444 -24.02 -6.42 -6.30
C LEU A 444 -24.22 -7.93 -6.40
N ASP A 445 -24.53 -8.41 -7.61
CA ASP A 445 -24.72 -9.82 -7.93
C ASP A 445 -23.59 -10.38 -8.80
N LYS A 446 -23.68 -11.68 -9.13
CA LYS A 446 -22.66 -12.38 -9.90
C LYS A 446 -22.46 -11.79 -11.30
N ASP A 447 -23.52 -11.32 -11.94
CA ASP A 447 -23.47 -10.77 -13.30
C ASP A 447 -22.80 -9.39 -13.30
N PHE A 448 -23.09 -8.57 -12.29
CA PHE A 448 -22.39 -7.31 -12.06
C PHE A 448 -20.87 -7.52 -11.93
N PHE A 449 -20.45 -8.45 -11.07
CA PHE A 449 -19.01 -8.73 -10.89
C PHE A 449 -18.36 -9.37 -12.12
N ALA A 450 -19.09 -10.18 -12.90
CA ALA A 450 -18.60 -10.69 -14.17
C ALA A 450 -18.30 -9.57 -15.17
N GLN A 451 -19.12 -8.51 -15.18
CA GLN A 451 -18.89 -7.32 -16.01
C GLN A 451 -17.77 -6.44 -15.45
N LEU A 452 -17.68 -6.29 -14.13
CA LEU A 452 -16.59 -5.55 -13.48
C LEU A 452 -15.22 -6.13 -13.84
N LYS A 453 -15.10 -7.46 -13.94
CA LYS A 453 -13.88 -8.16 -14.38
C LYS A 453 -13.42 -7.79 -15.79
N LEU A 454 -14.27 -7.24 -16.65
CA LEU A 454 -13.84 -6.77 -17.97
C LEU A 454 -12.83 -5.61 -17.87
N LEU A 455 -12.78 -4.93 -16.71
CA LEU A 455 -11.80 -3.88 -16.42
C LEU A 455 -10.42 -4.45 -16.09
N GLU A 456 -10.29 -5.74 -15.74
CA GLU A 456 -9.00 -6.39 -15.53
C GLU A 456 -8.15 -6.40 -16.81
N PRO A 457 -6.81 -6.37 -16.71
CA PRO A 457 -6.00 -6.36 -15.48
C PRO A 457 -5.96 -4.98 -14.81
N TYR A 458 -6.02 -4.97 -13.47
CA TYR A 458 -5.87 -3.76 -12.67
C TYR A 458 -4.39 -3.43 -12.42
N GLY A 459 -4.06 -2.16 -12.25
CA GLY A 459 -2.71 -1.66 -11.99
C GLY A 459 -2.66 -0.13 -12.05
N GLU A 460 -1.49 0.43 -12.31
CA GLU A 460 -1.33 1.89 -12.47
C GLU A 460 -2.25 2.42 -13.58
N ALA A 461 -2.84 3.60 -13.38
CA ALA A 461 -3.89 4.20 -14.23
C ALA A 461 -5.18 3.36 -14.44
N ASN A 462 -5.28 2.17 -13.84
CA ASN A 462 -6.47 1.31 -13.86
C ASN A 462 -6.64 0.59 -12.51
N PRO A 463 -6.89 1.31 -11.41
CA PRO A 463 -6.96 0.71 -10.07
C PRO A 463 -8.16 -0.24 -9.94
N VAL A 464 -8.10 -1.13 -8.94
CA VAL A 464 -9.24 -1.97 -8.57
C VAL A 464 -10.38 -1.07 -8.09
N PRO A 465 -11.60 -1.16 -8.66
CA PRO A 465 -12.73 -0.35 -8.23
C PRO A 465 -13.09 -0.59 -6.77
N ARG A 466 -13.24 0.50 -6.01
CA ARG A 466 -13.70 0.51 -4.63
C ARG A 466 -15.21 0.69 -4.59
N ILE A 467 -15.89 -0.29 -4.00
CA ILE A 467 -17.33 -0.34 -3.87
C ILE A 467 -17.71 0.10 -2.46
N LYS A 468 -18.58 1.09 -2.35
CA LYS A 468 -19.17 1.50 -1.08
C LYS A 468 -20.16 0.45 -0.60
N VAL A 469 -19.97 -0.05 0.62
CA VAL A 469 -20.88 -0.98 1.29
C VAL A 469 -21.27 -0.40 2.64
N SER A 470 -22.53 -0.03 2.80
CA SER A 470 -23.06 0.31 4.12
C SER A 470 -23.34 -0.96 4.92
N THR A 471 -22.90 -1.00 6.18
CA THR A 471 -23.25 -2.12 7.07
C THR A 471 -24.67 -2.02 7.63
N HIS A 472 -25.39 -0.94 7.34
CA HIS A 472 -26.80 -0.81 7.72
C HIS A 472 -27.65 -1.91 7.08
N GLY A 473 -28.36 -2.68 7.92
CA GLY A 473 -29.19 -3.80 7.45
C GLY A 473 -28.43 -5.08 7.08
N LEU A 474 -27.09 -5.09 7.19
CA LEU A 474 -26.31 -6.32 7.08
C LEU A 474 -26.33 -7.08 8.41
N LYS A 475 -26.17 -8.40 8.37
CA LYS A 475 -25.91 -9.19 9.58
C LYS A 475 -24.43 -9.56 9.62
N LEU A 476 -23.65 -8.80 10.40
CA LEU A 476 -22.24 -9.08 10.59
C LEU A 476 -22.05 -10.23 11.60
N THR A 477 -21.10 -11.09 11.31
CA THR A 477 -20.73 -12.23 12.17
C THR A 477 -19.22 -12.31 12.28
N THR A 478 -18.72 -12.59 13.48
CA THR A 478 -17.30 -12.86 13.67
C THR A 478 -16.95 -14.26 13.14
N PHE A 479 -15.75 -14.41 12.59
CA PHE A 479 -15.16 -15.71 12.28
C PHE A 479 -13.67 -15.69 12.58
N GLY A 480 -13.12 -16.84 12.98
CA GLY A 480 -11.80 -16.85 13.62
C GLY A 480 -11.83 -16.04 14.91
N THR A 481 -10.72 -15.37 15.22
CA THR A 481 -10.54 -14.59 16.45
C THR A 481 -10.83 -13.10 16.29
N ASP A 482 -10.70 -12.57 15.08
CA ASP A 482 -10.52 -11.13 14.84
C ASP A 482 -11.08 -10.67 13.48
N HIS A 483 -11.89 -11.49 12.81
CA HIS A 483 -12.40 -11.16 11.48
C HIS A 483 -13.93 -11.12 11.47
N VAL A 484 -14.50 -10.34 10.56
CA VAL A 484 -15.94 -10.15 10.42
C VAL A 484 -16.38 -10.44 9.00
N LYS A 485 -17.54 -11.07 8.85
CA LYS A 485 -18.18 -11.27 7.55
C LYS A 485 -19.69 -11.03 7.58
N ALA A 486 -20.24 -10.64 6.44
CA ALA A 486 -21.67 -10.61 6.17
C ALA A 486 -21.95 -11.21 4.79
N ARG A 487 -23.06 -11.94 4.67
CA ARG A 487 -23.51 -12.47 3.38
C ARG A 487 -24.50 -11.50 2.75
N LEU A 488 -24.24 -11.05 1.52
CA LEU A 488 -25.15 -10.21 0.74
C LEU A 488 -26.13 -11.09 -0.07
N SER A 489 -25.59 -12.11 -0.73
CA SER A 489 -26.34 -13.08 -1.51
C SER A 489 -25.68 -14.46 -1.40
N ASN A 490 -26.21 -15.44 -2.13
CA ASN A 490 -25.57 -16.76 -2.17
C ASN A 490 -24.14 -16.68 -2.71
N ASP A 491 -23.87 -15.79 -3.66
CA ASP A 491 -22.60 -15.74 -4.40
C ASP A 491 -21.76 -14.50 -4.06
N VAL A 492 -22.18 -13.70 -3.07
CA VAL A 492 -21.49 -12.48 -2.66
C VAL A 492 -21.47 -12.35 -1.13
N GLU A 493 -20.27 -12.20 -0.57
CA GLU A 493 -20.05 -11.90 0.84
C GLU A 493 -19.12 -10.70 1.02
N VAL A 494 -19.21 -10.05 2.17
CA VAL A 494 -18.32 -8.98 2.62
C VAL A 494 -17.45 -9.53 3.74
N VAL A 495 -16.15 -9.25 3.70
CA VAL A 495 -15.18 -9.66 4.72
C VAL A 495 -14.30 -8.48 5.13
N ALA A 496 -14.13 -8.31 6.44
CA ALA A 496 -13.22 -7.35 7.05
C ALA A 496 -12.28 -8.07 8.03
N PHE A 497 -10.98 -8.05 7.75
CA PHE A 497 -9.95 -8.62 8.62
C PHE A 497 -9.59 -7.66 9.76
N GLY A 498 -9.17 -8.20 10.91
CA GLY A 498 -8.78 -7.41 12.10
C GLY A 498 -9.84 -6.42 12.58
N SER A 499 -11.13 -6.68 12.34
CA SER A 499 -12.20 -5.69 12.50
C SER A 499 -13.39 -6.14 13.35
N PRO A 500 -13.18 -6.80 14.51
CA PRO A 500 -14.29 -7.25 15.37
C PRO A 500 -15.15 -6.09 15.88
N TYR A 501 -14.58 -4.89 15.97
CA TYR A 501 -15.28 -3.65 16.36
C TYR A 501 -16.47 -3.31 15.45
N LEU A 502 -16.52 -3.81 14.20
CA LEU A 502 -17.66 -3.59 13.31
C LEU A 502 -18.94 -4.29 13.80
N VAL A 503 -18.79 -5.46 14.42
CA VAL A 503 -19.92 -6.20 15.04
C VAL A 503 -20.39 -5.46 16.28
N GLU A 504 -19.45 -4.98 17.09
CA GLU A 504 -19.74 -4.15 18.27
C GLU A 504 -20.49 -2.88 17.86
N ALA A 505 -20.00 -2.16 16.87
CA ALA A 505 -20.66 -0.97 16.33
C ALA A 505 -22.08 -1.23 15.83
N GLN A 506 -22.27 -2.31 15.06
CA GLN A 506 -23.60 -2.71 14.61
C GLN A 506 -24.54 -2.98 15.78
N SER A 507 -24.06 -3.63 16.84
CA SER A 507 -24.84 -3.87 18.06
C SER A 507 -25.16 -2.59 18.85
N MET A 508 -24.37 -1.52 18.67
CA MET A 508 -24.63 -0.18 19.18
C MET A 508 -25.53 0.66 18.25
N GLY A 509 -25.98 0.09 17.13
CA GLY A 509 -26.81 0.78 16.13
C GLY A 509 -26.03 1.71 15.19
N VAL A 510 -24.69 1.64 15.20
CA VAL A 510 -23.80 2.48 14.40
C VAL A 510 -23.45 1.73 13.10
N PRO A 511 -23.96 2.16 11.95
CA PRO A 511 -23.50 1.62 10.68
C PRO A 511 -22.09 2.15 10.38
N TYR A 512 -21.31 1.35 9.67
CA TYR A 512 -20.07 1.77 9.04
C TYR A 512 -20.29 1.82 7.53
N GLU A 513 -19.64 2.77 6.88
CA GLU A 513 -19.43 2.74 5.44
C GLU A 513 -18.08 2.09 5.18
N LEU A 514 -18.09 1.00 4.41
CA LEU A 514 -16.92 0.24 4.04
C LEU A 514 -16.53 0.58 2.60
N GLY A 515 -15.25 0.86 2.37
CA GLY A 515 -14.67 0.83 1.03
C GLY A 515 -14.17 -0.59 0.75
N CYS A 516 -14.86 -1.31 -0.14
CA CYS A 516 -14.59 -2.71 -0.43
C CYS A 516 -13.99 -2.91 -1.83
N GLU A 517 -13.03 -3.83 -1.95
CA GLU A 517 -12.52 -4.31 -3.25
C GLU A 517 -13.02 -5.74 -3.50
N ALA A 518 -13.48 -6.04 -4.71
CA ALA A 518 -13.96 -7.37 -5.06
C ALA A 518 -12.81 -8.36 -5.31
N GLN A 519 -12.94 -9.57 -4.79
CA GLN A 519 -12.01 -10.68 -5.03
C GLN A 519 -12.78 -11.95 -5.37
N ASP A 520 -12.30 -12.68 -6.37
CA ASP A 520 -12.81 -14.01 -6.67
C ASP A 520 -12.33 -15.03 -5.64
N ARG A 521 -13.25 -15.91 -5.24
CA ARG A 521 -12.95 -17.04 -4.36
C ARG A 521 -13.52 -18.32 -4.93
N VAL A 522 -12.72 -19.38 -4.82
CA VAL A 522 -13.14 -20.74 -5.10
C VAL A 522 -13.03 -21.53 -3.80
N PHE A 523 -14.16 -22.08 -3.33
CA PHE A 523 -14.18 -22.94 -2.16
C PHE A 523 -15.14 -24.11 -2.39
N ASN A 524 -14.69 -25.34 -2.15
CA ASN A 524 -15.47 -26.56 -2.42
C ASN A 524 -16.06 -26.60 -3.84
N ASN A 525 -15.25 -26.27 -4.86
CA ASN A 525 -15.66 -26.17 -6.27
C ASN A 525 -16.80 -25.17 -6.55
N ARG A 526 -17.03 -24.22 -5.64
CA ARG A 526 -17.97 -23.12 -5.83
C ARG A 526 -17.22 -21.81 -5.95
N GLU A 527 -17.52 -21.09 -7.04
CA GLU A 527 -17.05 -19.72 -7.25
C GLU A 527 -18.03 -18.73 -6.61
N TYR A 528 -17.48 -17.75 -5.90
CA TYR A 528 -18.22 -16.64 -5.32
C TYR A 528 -17.32 -15.40 -5.23
N VAL A 529 -17.94 -14.24 -5.03
CA VAL A 529 -17.24 -12.96 -4.89
C VAL A 529 -17.17 -12.57 -3.43
N GLN A 530 -15.98 -12.18 -3.00
CA GLN A 530 -15.71 -11.68 -1.67
C GLN A 530 -15.33 -10.19 -1.76
N LEU A 531 -16.18 -9.33 -1.21
CA LEU A 531 -15.93 -7.91 -1.03
C LEU A 531 -15.03 -7.70 0.19
N MET A 532 -13.76 -7.46 -0.05
CA MET A 532 -12.75 -7.22 0.97
C MET A 532 -12.79 -5.77 1.44
N ALA A 533 -13.22 -5.52 2.67
CA ALA A 533 -13.17 -4.20 3.28
C ALA A 533 -11.71 -3.76 3.47
N LYS A 534 -11.34 -2.63 2.86
CA LYS A 534 -10.02 -2.00 2.98
C LYS A 534 -10.02 -0.85 3.96
N THR A 535 -11.17 -0.21 4.11
CA THR A 535 -11.37 0.95 4.96
C THR A 535 -12.76 0.89 5.57
N ALA A 536 -12.91 1.54 6.72
CA ALA A 536 -14.18 1.62 7.43
C ALA A 536 -14.28 3.00 8.07
N VAL A 537 -15.35 3.73 7.77
CA VAL A 537 -15.64 5.04 8.36
C VAL A 537 -17.00 5.01 9.02
N VAL A 538 -17.10 5.67 10.18
CA VAL A 538 -18.38 5.91 10.84
C VAL A 538 -18.99 7.19 10.24
N PRO A 539 -20.08 7.11 9.47
CA PRO A 539 -20.86 8.29 9.14
C PRO A 539 -21.45 8.85 10.44
N GLY A 540 -21.36 10.17 10.65
CA GLY A 540 -21.99 10.97 11.71
C GLY A 540 -22.47 10.24 12.98
N ALA A 541 -21.90 10.61 14.13
CA ALA A 541 -22.18 9.97 15.42
C ALA A 541 -23.64 10.01 15.92
N GLU A 542 -24.54 10.77 15.27
CA GLU A 542 -25.95 10.85 15.65
C GLU A 542 -26.71 9.51 15.56
N THR A 543 -26.11 8.50 14.95
CA THR A 543 -26.69 7.16 14.78
C THR A 543 -26.54 6.24 16.01
N VAL A 544 -25.71 6.61 16.98
CA VAL A 544 -25.40 5.79 18.17
C VAL A 544 -26.63 5.65 19.06
N ARG A 545 -26.92 4.42 19.50
CA ARG A 545 -27.97 4.12 20.48
C ARG A 545 -27.35 3.68 21.79
N ASP A 546 -27.99 4.06 22.90
CA ASP A 546 -27.69 3.41 24.17
C ASP A 546 -28.03 1.93 24.06
N SER A 547 -27.02 1.10 24.33
CA SER A 547 -27.07 -0.32 24.04
C SER A 547 -26.32 -1.10 25.11
N ALA A 548 -26.75 -2.34 25.34
CA ALA A 548 -26.12 -3.23 26.31
C ALA A 548 -24.60 -3.44 26.08
N PRO A 549 -24.09 -3.52 24.83
CA PRO A 549 -22.65 -3.60 24.56
C PRO A 549 -21.87 -2.38 25.05
N ALA A 550 -22.40 -1.17 24.81
CA ALA A 550 -21.75 0.07 25.22
C ALA A 550 -21.63 0.17 26.76
N PHE A 551 -22.73 -0.14 27.45
CA PHE A 551 -22.76 -0.24 28.91
C PHE A 551 -21.90 -1.39 29.44
N GLY A 552 -21.85 -2.54 28.76
CA GLY A 552 -21.00 -3.67 29.11
C GLY A 552 -19.51 -3.30 29.09
N ASN A 553 -19.05 -2.58 28.07
CA ASN A 553 -17.67 -2.09 28.01
C ASN A 553 -17.38 -1.05 29.11
N TYR A 554 -18.35 -0.21 29.45
CA TYR A 554 -18.23 0.66 30.61
C TYR A 554 -18.07 -0.13 31.92
N LEU A 555 -18.86 -1.18 32.14
CA LEU A 555 -18.75 -2.04 33.31
C LEU A 555 -17.39 -2.73 33.40
N LYS A 556 -16.78 -3.14 32.27
CA LYS A 556 -15.43 -3.74 32.24
C LYS A 556 -14.37 -2.83 32.86
N THR A 557 -14.57 -1.51 32.92
CA THR A 557 -13.61 -0.61 33.59
C THR A 557 -13.44 -0.91 35.08
N VAL A 558 -14.41 -1.58 35.73
CA VAL A 558 -14.29 -2.00 37.14
C VAL A 558 -13.24 -3.10 37.34
N LEU A 559 -12.89 -3.85 36.29
CA LEU A 559 -11.96 -4.99 36.35
C LEU A 559 -10.54 -4.60 36.77
N TYR A 560 -10.20 -3.33 36.58
CA TYR A 560 -8.85 -2.83 36.82
C TYR A 560 -8.73 -2.41 38.29
N GLN A 561 -7.70 -2.91 38.97
CA GLN A 561 -7.49 -2.63 40.38
C GLN A 561 -7.24 -1.13 40.61
N PRO A 562 -7.90 -0.49 41.59
CA PRO A 562 -7.64 0.90 41.92
C PRO A 562 -6.15 1.15 42.12
N GLN A 563 -5.64 2.15 41.40
CA GLN A 563 -4.25 2.59 41.46
C GLN A 563 -4.21 4.12 41.56
N GLU A 564 -3.10 4.63 42.07
CA GLU A 564 -2.81 6.06 42.06
C GLU A 564 -2.36 6.47 40.67
N VAL A 565 -3.01 7.49 40.10
CA VAL A 565 -2.79 7.97 38.73
C VAL A 565 -2.84 9.48 38.74
N GLY A 566 -1.90 10.12 38.04
CA GLY A 566 -1.95 11.56 37.79
C GLY A 566 -3.14 11.89 36.91
N ILE A 567 -4.16 12.53 37.46
CA ILE A 567 -5.39 12.89 36.74
C ILE A 567 -5.72 14.36 37.00
N ARG A 568 -6.01 15.10 35.93
CA ARG A 568 -6.59 16.46 36.02
C ARG A 568 -8.11 16.38 36.00
N ARG A 569 -8.77 17.14 36.88
CA ARG A 569 -10.22 17.36 36.82
C ARG A 569 -10.52 18.68 36.13
N SER A 570 -11.51 18.71 35.24
CA SER A 570 -11.83 19.90 34.43
C SER A 570 -13.30 19.96 34.00
N THR A 571 -13.74 21.04 33.37
CA THR A 571 -15.07 21.13 32.75
C THR A 571 -14.99 20.95 31.23
N LEU A 572 -16.09 20.50 30.62
CA LEU A 572 -16.15 20.31 29.17
C LEU A 572 -15.91 21.64 28.43
N GLU A 573 -16.47 22.73 28.94
CA GLU A 573 -16.28 24.08 28.39
C GLU A 573 -14.81 24.51 28.39
N LYS A 574 -14.05 24.13 29.41
CA LYS A 574 -12.62 24.45 29.50
C LYS A 574 -11.82 23.64 28.48
N GLU A 575 -12.01 22.31 28.43
CA GLU A 575 -11.31 21.47 27.46
C GLU A 575 -11.61 21.87 26.01
N ILE A 576 -12.84 22.28 25.72
CA ILE A 576 -13.21 22.78 24.39
C ILE A 576 -12.65 24.17 24.12
N ALA A 577 -12.57 25.05 25.12
CA ALA A 577 -11.98 26.38 24.96
C ALA A 577 -10.50 26.28 24.55
N ASP A 578 -9.78 25.34 25.15
CA ASP A 578 -8.35 25.09 24.89
C ASP A 578 -8.11 24.17 23.66
N LEU A 579 -9.17 23.59 23.07
CA LEU A 579 -9.07 22.70 21.91
C LEU A 579 -8.65 23.46 20.64
N GLU A 580 -7.57 23.01 20.02
CA GLU A 580 -7.05 23.48 18.73
C GLU A 580 -7.09 22.34 17.70
N VAL A 581 -6.98 22.68 16.42
CA VAL A 581 -7.15 21.79 15.26
C VAL A 581 -6.42 20.45 15.37
N ASP A 582 -5.17 20.47 15.79
CA ASP A 582 -4.25 19.34 15.81
C ASP A 582 -3.76 19.04 17.22
N SER A 583 -4.43 19.57 18.26
CA SER A 583 -4.01 19.46 19.66
C SER A 583 -3.82 18.03 20.16
N GLY A 584 -4.39 17.05 19.46
CA GLY A 584 -4.19 15.62 19.68
C GLY A 584 -5.09 14.99 20.72
N VAL A 585 -6.18 15.68 21.06
CA VAL A 585 -7.09 15.32 22.14
C VAL A 585 -8.03 14.19 21.73
N LEU A 586 -7.99 13.08 22.47
CA LEU A 586 -8.94 11.98 22.34
C LEU A 586 -10.05 12.10 23.39
N PHE A 587 -11.27 12.34 22.93
CA PHE A 587 -12.45 12.24 23.78
C PHE A 587 -12.92 10.79 23.86
N VAL A 588 -13.24 10.34 25.07
CA VAL A 588 -13.72 8.97 25.33
C VAL A 588 -15.13 9.03 25.92
N ALA A 589 -16.09 8.39 25.24
CA ALA A 589 -17.45 8.19 25.75
C ALA A 589 -17.85 6.71 25.68
N TYR A 590 -18.76 6.29 26.55
CA TYR A 590 -19.26 4.92 26.62
C TYR A 590 -20.73 4.78 26.18
N GLY A 591 -21.27 5.75 25.46
CA GLY A 591 -22.66 5.76 25.03
C GLY A 591 -23.03 7.05 24.31
N LYS A 592 -24.31 7.16 23.97
CA LYS A 592 -24.82 8.29 23.20
C LYS A 592 -24.79 9.58 24.02
N GLU A 593 -25.15 9.51 25.29
CA GLU A 593 -25.27 10.69 26.16
C GLU A 593 -23.94 11.45 26.35
N GLY A 594 -22.82 10.74 26.48
CA GLY A 594 -21.48 11.35 26.52
C GLY A 594 -21.15 12.09 25.22
N ALA A 595 -21.40 11.44 24.08
CA ALA A 595 -21.16 11.99 22.75
C ALA A 595 -22.04 13.23 22.48
N ASP A 596 -23.34 13.16 22.76
CA ASP A 596 -24.30 14.26 22.57
C ASP A 596 -23.90 15.50 23.37
N ARG A 597 -23.38 15.31 24.60
CA ARG A 597 -22.85 16.42 25.42
C ARG A 597 -21.64 17.08 24.77
N LEU A 598 -20.69 16.28 24.29
CA LEU A 598 -19.52 16.78 23.56
C LEU A 598 -19.95 17.56 22.33
N PHE A 599 -20.83 17.01 21.49
CA PHE A 599 -21.29 17.67 20.27
C PHE A 599 -22.01 18.98 20.57
N ALA A 600 -22.96 18.97 21.51
CA ALA A 600 -23.66 20.18 21.88
C ALA A 600 -22.71 21.26 22.42
N ALA A 601 -21.65 20.88 23.12
CA ALA A 601 -20.65 21.82 23.62
C ALA A 601 -19.72 22.33 22.51
N LEU A 602 -19.29 21.47 21.58
CA LEU A 602 -18.52 21.86 20.40
C LEU A 602 -19.32 22.80 19.49
N ASP A 603 -20.62 22.53 19.30
CA ASP A 603 -21.52 23.37 18.50
C ASP A 603 -21.71 24.75 19.14
N ARG A 604 -21.93 24.81 20.47
CA ARG A 604 -22.00 26.08 21.22
C ARG A 604 -20.70 26.90 21.09
N ALA A 605 -19.55 26.22 21.03
CA ALA A 605 -18.25 26.85 20.87
C ALA A 605 -17.88 27.15 19.40
N GLY A 606 -18.68 26.71 18.42
CA GLY A 606 -18.33 26.82 16.99
C GLY A 606 -17.15 25.95 16.56
N LYS A 607 -16.77 24.95 17.37
CA LYS A 607 -15.56 24.12 17.22
C LYS A 607 -15.83 22.71 16.69
N ARG A 608 -17.02 22.44 16.14
CA ARG A 608 -17.41 21.11 15.63
C ARG A 608 -16.42 20.57 14.59
N HIS A 609 -15.86 21.46 13.76
CA HIS A 609 -14.88 21.15 12.73
C HIS A 609 -13.51 20.69 13.27
N LEU A 610 -13.21 20.96 14.54
CA LEU A 610 -11.95 20.52 15.16
C LEU A 610 -11.95 19.04 15.54
N LEU A 611 -13.09 18.35 15.44
CA LEU A 611 -13.18 16.91 15.69
C LEU A 611 -12.98 16.16 14.37
N SER A 612 -11.80 15.57 14.19
CA SER A 612 -11.39 14.99 12.90
C SER A 612 -11.98 13.61 12.63
N ASN A 613 -12.19 12.79 13.67
CA ASN A 613 -12.60 11.40 13.52
C ASN A 613 -13.52 10.94 14.65
N ILE A 614 -14.47 10.07 14.30
CA ILE A 614 -15.33 9.37 15.26
C ILE A 614 -15.21 7.88 14.99
N THR A 615 -14.87 7.12 16.02
CA THR A 615 -14.70 5.68 15.91
C THR A 615 -15.44 4.95 17.01
N VAL A 616 -15.72 3.67 16.78
CA VAL A 616 -16.27 2.75 17.76
C VAL A 616 -15.26 1.63 18.01
N GLY A 617 -14.97 1.33 19.27
CA GLY A 617 -14.08 0.23 19.68
C GLY A 617 -12.59 0.48 19.52
N ARG A 618 -12.14 1.03 18.38
CA ARG A 618 -10.71 1.26 18.06
C ARG A 618 -10.38 2.74 17.91
N THR A 619 -9.22 3.16 18.40
CA THR A 619 -8.69 4.51 18.18
C THR A 619 -7.75 4.50 16.96
N PRO A 620 -7.85 5.47 16.02
CA PRO A 620 -6.90 5.58 14.90
C PRO A 620 -5.48 5.88 15.38
N ALA A 621 -4.47 5.46 14.60
CA ALA A 621 -3.07 5.81 14.88
C ALA A 621 -2.76 7.30 14.63
N ASN A 622 -3.52 7.94 13.74
CA ASN A 622 -3.36 9.37 13.46
C ASN A 622 -3.76 10.20 14.69
N PRO A 623 -2.86 11.06 15.20
CA PRO A 623 -3.02 11.72 16.48
C PRO A 623 -4.02 12.87 16.49
N LEU A 624 -4.65 13.28 15.37
CA LEU A 624 -5.62 14.38 15.34
C LEU A 624 -6.78 14.19 16.34
N ASN A 625 -7.39 15.30 16.77
CA ASN A 625 -8.49 15.25 17.74
C ASN A 625 -9.60 14.30 17.30
N GLY A 626 -10.09 13.47 18.20
CA GLY A 626 -11.09 12.46 17.86
C GLY A 626 -11.99 12.08 19.01
N LEU A 627 -13.05 11.35 18.69
CA LEU A 627 -13.96 10.75 19.65
C LEU A 627 -13.95 9.24 19.45
N VAL A 628 -13.60 8.49 20.50
CA VAL A 628 -13.79 7.05 20.54
C VAL A 628 -14.98 6.71 21.43
N LEU A 629 -15.90 5.93 20.85
CA LEU A 629 -17.08 5.42 21.52
C LEU A 629 -16.85 3.98 21.94
N SER A 630 -17.14 3.69 23.21
CA SER A 630 -17.07 2.37 23.81
C SER A 630 -15.76 1.64 23.46
N PRO A 631 -14.59 2.19 23.88
CA PRO A 631 -13.30 1.64 23.49
C PRO A 631 -13.13 0.18 23.94
N THR A 632 -12.54 -0.63 23.07
CA THR A 632 -12.25 -2.04 23.32
C THR A 632 -10.78 -2.42 23.11
N SER A 633 -9.97 -1.51 22.54
CA SER A 633 -8.52 -1.68 22.40
C SER A 633 -7.75 -0.44 22.85
N ALA A 634 -6.46 -0.65 23.16
CA ALA A 634 -5.50 0.41 23.51
C ALA A 634 -4.72 0.95 22.29
N GLU A 635 -5.02 0.47 21.09
CA GLU A 635 -4.27 0.85 19.88
C GLU A 635 -4.49 2.32 19.54
N GLY A 636 -3.41 3.08 19.29
CA GLY A 636 -3.49 4.48 18.89
C GLY A 636 -3.60 5.47 20.06
N TRP A 637 -3.61 4.97 21.30
CA TRP A 637 -3.65 5.81 22.50
C TRP A 637 -2.28 6.44 22.79
N GLN A 638 -1.18 5.74 22.46
CA GLN A 638 0.19 6.20 22.66
C GLN A 638 0.57 7.45 21.86
N TYR A 639 -0.18 7.77 20.80
CA TYR A 639 0.08 8.92 19.94
C TYR A 639 -0.75 10.15 20.35
N ARG A 640 -1.43 10.11 21.51
CA ARG A 640 -2.30 11.20 21.99
C ARG A 640 -1.54 12.07 22.99
N SER A 641 -1.77 13.39 22.92
CA SER A 641 -1.30 14.39 23.88
C SER A 641 -2.24 14.55 25.08
N GLY A 642 -3.52 14.22 24.91
CA GLY A 642 -4.53 14.37 25.95
C GLY A 642 -5.68 13.39 25.75
N ILE A 643 -6.17 12.83 26.86
CA ILE A 643 -7.31 11.92 26.86
C ILE A 643 -8.36 12.46 27.83
N VAL A 644 -9.53 12.81 27.29
CA VAL A 644 -10.63 13.41 28.04
C VAL A 644 -11.76 12.39 28.18
N PHE A 645 -11.97 11.91 29.40
CA PHE A 645 -13.09 11.02 29.72
C PHE A 645 -14.36 11.83 29.93
N LEU A 646 -15.32 11.66 29.01
CA LEU A 646 -16.64 12.28 29.08
C LEU A 646 -17.50 11.61 30.17
N ASP A 647 -17.26 10.33 30.40
CA ASP A 647 -17.89 9.51 31.43
C ASP A 647 -16.82 8.97 32.37
N ALA A 648 -16.95 9.21 33.68
CA ALA A 648 -15.98 8.76 34.66
C ALA A 648 -16.00 7.22 34.76
N PRO A 649 -14.85 6.52 34.59
CA PRO A 649 -14.80 5.07 34.73
C PRO A 649 -15.07 4.64 36.18
N LEU A 650 -15.48 3.40 36.38
CA LEU A 650 -15.85 2.87 37.70
C LEU A 650 -14.64 2.60 38.61
N SER A 651 -13.43 2.56 38.05
CA SER A 651 -12.19 2.35 38.79
C SER A 651 -11.09 3.27 38.28
N THR A 652 -10.29 3.83 39.19
CA THR A 652 -9.07 4.56 38.83
C THR A 652 -7.99 3.64 38.24
N GLY A 653 -8.09 2.33 38.47
CA GLY A 653 -7.23 1.33 37.85
C GLY A 653 -7.29 1.32 36.33
N TYR A 654 -8.48 1.59 35.77
CA TYR A 654 -8.62 1.64 34.31
C TYR A 654 -7.85 2.82 33.74
N LEU A 655 -7.85 3.95 34.45
CA LEU A 655 -7.08 5.13 34.06
C LEU A 655 -5.57 4.87 34.16
N ALA A 656 -5.13 4.07 35.14
CA ALA A 656 -3.74 3.66 35.26
C ALA A 656 -3.32 2.79 34.06
N TRP A 657 -4.19 1.84 33.69
CA TRP A 657 -3.99 1.01 32.51
C TRP A 657 -3.96 1.83 31.22
N VAL A 658 -4.84 2.83 31.10
CA VAL A 658 -4.80 3.80 30.00
C VAL A 658 -3.46 4.54 29.98
N GLY A 659 -3.01 5.07 31.11
CA GLY A 659 -1.73 5.76 31.25
C GLY A 659 -0.51 4.86 30.98
N SER A 660 -0.65 3.53 31.10
CA SER A 660 0.43 2.61 30.71
C SER A 660 0.48 2.32 29.21
N HIS A 661 -0.61 2.57 28.48
CA HIS A 661 -0.70 2.40 27.02
C HIS A 661 -0.61 3.72 26.26
N ALA A 662 -0.75 4.81 26.97
CA ALA A 662 -0.47 6.14 26.52
C ALA A 662 0.48 6.76 27.54
N PRO A 663 1.81 6.68 27.34
CA PRO A 663 2.79 7.05 28.36
C PRO A 663 2.91 8.57 28.54
N ASN A 664 2.56 9.35 27.52
CA ASN A 664 2.78 10.81 27.47
C ASN A 664 1.51 11.71 27.47
N PRO A 665 0.24 11.25 27.54
CA PRO A 665 -0.91 12.12 27.51
C PRO A 665 -1.23 12.73 28.89
N GLU A 666 -1.85 13.90 28.86
CA GLU A 666 -2.61 14.39 29.98
C GLU A 666 -3.93 13.61 30.13
N LEU A 667 -4.17 12.99 31.29
CA LEU A 667 -5.43 12.31 31.59
C LEU A 667 -6.40 13.27 32.29
N VAL A 668 -7.54 13.54 31.64
CA VAL A 668 -8.57 14.44 32.14
C VAL A 668 -9.86 13.70 32.40
N ILE A 669 -10.45 13.91 33.58
CA ILE A 669 -11.81 13.45 33.90
C ILE A 669 -12.72 14.65 34.11
N LEU A 670 -13.88 14.62 33.44
CA LEU A 670 -14.94 15.60 33.65
C LEU A 670 -15.82 15.20 34.86
N PRO A 671 -16.29 16.16 35.68
CA PRO A 671 -17.25 15.92 36.75
C PRO A 671 -18.45 15.14 36.20
N SER A 672 -18.73 14.03 36.86
CA SER A 672 -19.41 12.89 36.27
C SER A 672 -20.86 13.17 35.84
N TYR A 673 -21.18 12.71 34.64
CA TYR A 673 -22.34 11.84 34.45
C TYR A 673 -21.79 10.42 34.57
N ALA A 674 -22.05 9.76 35.68
CA ALA A 674 -21.93 8.31 35.72
C ALA A 674 -23.23 7.76 35.13
N TYR A 675 -23.22 6.52 34.67
CA TYR A 675 -24.42 5.71 34.50
C TYR A 675 -25.16 5.47 35.85
N ALA A 676 -25.16 6.44 36.77
CA ALA A 676 -25.65 6.34 38.14
C ALA A 676 -27.10 5.87 38.19
N THR A 677 -27.96 6.37 37.30
CA THR A 677 -29.36 5.93 37.21
C THR A 677 -29.48 4.48 36.73
N GLN A 678 -28.66 4.06 35.75
CA GLN A 678 -28.65 2.67 35.26
C GLN A 678 -28.02 1.71 36.28
N ILE A 679 -26.92 2.09 36.94
CA ILE A 679 -26.29 1.31 38.02
C ILE A 679 -27.24 1.19 39.22
N ALA A 680 -27.91 2.28 39.61
CA ALA A 680 -28.90 2.26 40.68
C ALA A 680 -30.10 1.36 40.33
N SER A 681 -30.51 1.33 39.06
CA SER A 681 -31.57 0.43 38.57
C SER A 681 -31.17 -1.05 38.59
N LEU A 682 -29.87 -1.35 38.59
CA LEU A 682 -29.34 -2.71 38.76
C LEU A 682 -29.23 -3.12 40.24
N HIS A 683 -29.60 -2.25 41.19
CA HIS A 683 -29.48 -2.47 42.63
C HIS A 683 -28.06 -2.88 43.09
N LEU A 684 -27.05 -2.43 42.35
CA LEU A 684 -25.64 -2.69 42.66
C LEU A 684 -25.20 -1.73 43.79
N ASP A 685 -25.12 -2.26 45.03
CA ASP A 685 -24.42 -1.58 46.12
C ASP A 685 -22.89 -1.66 45.93
N GLN A 686 -22.13 -0.91 46.75
CA GLN A 686 -20.66 -0.90 46.66
C GLN A 686 -20.04 -2.30 46.86
N GLY A 687 -20.67 -3.15 47.67
CA GLY A 687 -20.29 -4.55 47.83
C GLY A 687 -20.66 -5.43 46.63
N SER A 688 -21.77 -5.15 45.95
CA SER A 688 -22.16 -5.80 44.69
C SER A 688 -21.22 -5.43 43.56
N ILE A 689 -20.77 -4.17 43.46
CA ILE A 689 -19.74 -3.76 42.50
C ILE A 689 -18.43 -4.52 42.74
N GLU A 690 -18.04 -4.70 44.00
CA GLU A 690 -16.87 -5.50 44.39
C GLU A 690 -17.04 -7.00 44.07
N ARG A 691 -18.22 -7.59 44.31
CA ARG A 691 -18.55 -8.97 43.92
C ARG A 691 -18.56 -9.15 42.40
N THR A 692 -19.19 -8.24 41.66
CA THR A 692 -19.18 -8.21 40.19
C THR A 692 -17.76 -8.05 39.66
N ARG A 693 -16.90 -7.27 40.32
CA ARG A 693 -15.48 -7.18 39.97
C ARG A 693 -14.79 -8.53 40.12
N VAL A 694 -15.01 -9.27 41.21
CA VAL A 694 -14.44 -10.61 41.39
C VAL A 694 -15.00 -11.60 40.35
N ALA A 695 -16.30 -11.58 40.08
CA ALA A 695 -16.95 -12.44 39.09
C ALA A 695 -16.49 -12.15 37.65
N MET A 696 -16.40 -10.88 37.27
CA MET A 696 -15.91 -10.48 35.95
C MET A 696 -14.39 -10.67 35.82
N TRP A 697 -13.61 -10.50 36.89
CA TRP A 697 -12.18 -10.81 36.90
C TRP A 697 -11.94 -12.31 36.74
N ALA A 698 -12.76 -13.15 37.39
CA ALA A 698 -12.75 -14.59 37.19
C ALA A 698 -13.10 -14.95 35.74
N LEU A 699 -14.13 -14.32 35.14
CA LEU A 699 -14.49 -14.48 33.72
C LEU A 699 -13.34 -14.16 32.76
N SER A 700 -12.70 -13.00 32.93
CA SER A 700 -11.62 -12.55 32.03
C SER A 700 -10.36 -13.41 32.17
N THR A 701 -10.07 -13.90 33.37
CA THR A 701 -8.90 -14.75 33.65
C THR A 701 -9.12 -16.20 33.22
N LEU A 702 -10.37 -16.68 33.20
CA LEU A 702 -10.73 -18.05 32.85
C LEU A 702 -11.04 -18.29 31.36
N LYS A 703 -10.95 -17.26 30.49
CA LYS A 703 -11.32 -17.31 29.05
C LYS A 703 -12.72 -17.90 28.80
N LEU A 704 -13.69 -17.61 29.67
CA LEU A 704 -15.06 -18.09 29.52
C LEU A 704 -15.81 -17.22 28.50
N ASN A 705 -16.51 -17.85 27.55
CA ASN A 705 -17.23 -17.14 26.49
C ASN A 705 -18.62 -16.72 27.00
N GLY A 706 -18.70 -15.51 27.55
CA GLY A 706 -19.97 -14.86 27.88
C GLY A 706 -20.53 -15.16 29.27
N LEU A 707 -21.57 -14.40 29.64
CA LEU A 707 -22.20 -14.44 30.97
C LEU A 707 -22.91 -15.79 31.25
N ASP A 708 -23.47 -16.44 30.24
CA ASP A 708 -24.26 -17.67 30.41
C ASP A 708 -23.43 -18.86 30.92
N GLU A 709 -22.20 -19.00 30.44
CA GLU A 709 -21.28 -20.08 30.84
C GLU A 709 -20.82 -19.92 32.30
N LEU A 710 -20.67 -18.66 32.75
CA LEU A 710 -20.40 -18.32 34.14
C LEU A 710 -21.60 -18.64 35.02
N CYS A 711 -22.81 -18.19 34.66
CA CYS A 711 -24.01 -18.44 35.44
C CYS A 711 -24.23 -19.95 35.65
N GLN A 712 -24.04 -20.77 34.62
CA GLN A 712 -24.14 -22.22 34.76
C GLN A 712 -23.08 -22.82 35.70
N ARG A 713 -21.87 -22.27 35.72
CA ARG A 713 -20.76 -22.78 36.53
C ARG A 713 -20.83 -22.31 37.99
N LEU A 714 -21.16 -21.04 38.23
CA LEU A 714 -21.45 -20.50 39.56
C LEU A 714 -22.62 -21.22 40.23
N THR A 715 -23.65 -21.56 39.45
CA THR A 715 -24.77 -22.39 39.92
C THR A 715 -24.31 -23.80 40.32
N ARG A 716 -23.34 -24.40 39.60
CA ARG A 716 -22.76 -25.71 39.97
C ARG A 716 -21.86 -25.65 41.21
N GLU A 717 -21.21 -24.51 41.46
CA GLU A 717 -20.35 -24.29 42.62
C GLU A 717 -21.10 -23.72 43.85
N GLY A 718 -22.43 -23.61 43.77
CA GLY A 718 -23.29 -23.29 44.92
C GLY A 718 -23.47 -21.79 45.18
N VAL A 719 -23.08 -20.93 44.24
CA VAL A 719 -23.35 -19.48 44.27
C VAL A 719 -24.74 -19.25 43.68
N SER A 720 -25.60 -18.52 44.39
CA SER A 720 -26.98 -18.28 43.96
C SER A 720 -26.99 -17.36 42.73
N THR A 721 -27.93 -17.53 41.82
CA THR A 721 -28.09 -16.66 40.64
C THR A 721 -28.41 -15.20 40.98
N ALA A 722 -28.63 -14.86 42.26
CA ALA A 722 -28.89 -13.52 42.73
C ALA A 722 -27.64 -12.80 43.29
N ASP A 723 -26.52 -13.51 43.46
CA ASP A 723 -25.22 -13.01 43.92
C ASP A 723 -24.22 -12.90 42.76
#